data_AF-A0A7C0Z1H9-F1
#
_entry.id   AF-A0A7C0Z1H9-F1
#
_cell.length_a   1.000
_cell.length_b   1.000
_cell.length_c   1.000
_cell.angle_alpha   90.00
_cell.angle_beta   90.00
_cell.angle_gamma   90.00
#
_symmetry.space_group_name_H-M   'P 1'
#
loop_
_entity.id
_entity.type
_entity.pdbx_description
1 polymer ?
#
loop_
_entity_poly.entity_id
_entity_poly.type
_entity_poly.pdbx_seq_one_letter_code
_entity_poly.pdbx_strand_id
1 'polypeptide(L)'
;MRDIKVVIFISLLLTLVIGRNFIFEEGYVYLFENFEVYRVEEFWKVFYPMWNVNMQFFNFLELPKIYIYFPVTALATVFNSYKLLQIILLLVPFPIAFISSFLLSRYLITSSFKANEFQKFISSLLSAFVFTVNPWFVIASRNLFLRIQYSLLPLLIYLFIRILETKERKYVVYFAVLMALISSYRYTFLVSIIFLAVFLFYFLFSRSLEPIKRIALSYALFFFLAVGKFLPALLYSLHVPLQPVQMFDFSQVNRESMLHIFTTKIFEWRAYGFNAVYGDNTYLFFLLVTAFSFSYLLFKPKRKFHTLLPLLLFTFFILLSSKELNLDFIFFNLPLSDFLGRLLRHARWNVMPIVLSISVMCGFSSFAILEKLKRGWVILPLVFLVASVSAWPMFTGDMNSYWKPANPPEDYVRINKILERGSGHVLWFPGNLRRAVWSKQRGEKETSAPMDHFPIRSSSLPSYALHESYLFDYYNFLSRGPGMSPFEVYQGDLEKIYSPLNVNYLAFHYDGTWTKSERKRNFTNDYIKSIARNLKKKKLYEGKYAALFSVRGSGEFTARKAVGVSSGLKTLEHVINVSEEIPGLIFWDKREVDTEILIGDWRDFLVGKGVVISPKKFSKQFLPKEVWSPAFVSDYEFQYRLKWRGIKWNWDLDFGRGVSFTWGRDNLSLPVPRGRYRVFIRYFKNPRGGKMRIHFSNDFETLTTKDNVTMFTWKDLGLRNLDGKMVLENVRGFNAVNVFVLIREKELKELKKSLENKTILQVLYPEIMYGKNNTYYRYVNLLHNNYSVLVRGKCSSELANVSENVYKLEVRCKDSSFDSVWLLPKGETPERIFSAPHAEISYEEIDPTLWKVKVNSTENFLLTFAEGYDPLWEARFEGKRTRSLPVYCTINGFII
;
A
#
# COMPACT_ATOMS: atom_id res chain seq x y z
N MET A 1 28.81 -17.04 34.47
CA MET A 1 29.36 -17.40 33.14
C MET A 1 29.01 -18.83 32.72
N ARG A 2 29.11 -19.85 33.59
CA ARG A 2 28.78 -21.26 33.24
C ARG A 2 27.34 -21.43 32.73
N ASP A 3 26.35 -20.89 33.43
CA ASP A 3 24.93 -20.97 33.06
C ASP A 3 24.63 -20.39 31.68
N ILE A 4 25.25 -19.26 31.32
CA ILE A 4 25.06 -18.60 30.03
C ILE A 4 25.56 -19.47 28.89
N LYS A 5 26.71 -20.15 29.05
CA LYS A 5 27.23 -21.08 28.03
C LYS A 5 26.26 -22.23 27.77
N VAL A 6 25.67 -22.80 28.82
CA VAL A 6 24.66 -23.86 28.71
C VAL A 6 23.40 -23.36 28.00
N VAL A 7 22.91 -22.17 28.36
CA VAL A 7 21.74 -21.56 27.72
C VAL A 7 21.98 -21.29 26.23
N ILE A 8 23.17 -20.80 25.86
CA ILE A 8 23.55 -20.60 24.45
C ILE A 8 23.57 -21.95 23.71
N PHE A 9 24.16 -22.99 24.30
CA PHE A 9 24.20 -24.31 23.70
C PHE A 9 22.79 -24.89 23.45
N ILE A 10 21.92 -24.84 24.47
CA ILE A 10 20.52 -25.30 24.35
C ILE A 10 19.77 -24.50 23.28
N SER A 11 19.96 -23.19 23.24
CA SER A 11 19.25 -22.34 22.28
C SER A 11 19.71 -22.61 20.84
N LEU A 12 20.99 -22.85 20.61
CA LEU A 12 21.52 -23.28 19.30
C LEU A 12 21.02 -24.67 18.90
N LEU A 13 20.97 -25.62 19.83
CA LEU A 13 20.42 -26.96 19.56
C LEU A 13 18.94 -26.89 19.17
N LEU A 14 18.13 -26.13 19.91
CA LEU A 14 16.72 -25.89 19.60
C LEU A 14 16.57 -25.27 18.20
N THR A 15 17.43 -24.30 17.87
CA THR A 15 17.45 -23.63 16.56
C THR A 15 17.76 -24.60 15.43
N LEU A 16 18.73 -25.50 15.63
CA LEU A 16 19.06 -26.55 14.67
C LEU A 16 17.88 -27.50 14.46
N VAL A 17 17.21 -27.93 15.54
CA VAL A 17 16.01 -28.79 15.44
C VAL A 17 14.91 -28.10 14.63
N ILE A 18 14.69 -26.81 14.86
CA ILE A 18 13.65 -26.03 14.19
C ILE A 18 13.94 -25.83 12.70
N GLY A 19 15.21 -25.59 12.35
CA GLY A 19 15.62 -25.26 10.99
C GLY A 19 16.20 -26.43 10.19
N ARG A 20 16.32 -27.65 10.75
CA ARG A 20 17.11 -28.74 10.14
C ARG A 20 16.80 -29.00 8.66
N ASN A 21 15.53 -29.11 8.29
CA ASN A 21 15.16 -29.43 6.91
C ASN A 21 15.43 -28.22 6.00
N PHE A 22 15.15 -27.01 6.49
CA PHE A 22 15.47 -25.79 5.78
C PHE A 22 16.99 -25.60 5.56
N ILE A 23 17.83 -25.92 6.55
CA ILE A 23 19.29 -25.76 6.47
C ILE A 23 19.89 -26.72 5.43
N PHE A 24 19.51 -27.99 5.48
CA PHE A 24 20.15 -29.05 4.70
C PHE A 24 19.51 -29.29 3.32
N GLU A 25 18.29 -28.79 3.05
CA GLU A 25 17.68 -28.88 1.71
C GLU A 25 18.19 -27.75 0.77
N GLU A 26 18.48 -28.12 -0.48
CA GLU A 26 18.92 -27.19 -1.52
C GLU A 26 17.81 -26.20 -1.95
N GLY A 27 18.23 -25.01 -2.35
CA GLY A 27 17.36 -23.92 -2.81
C GLY A 27 17.05 -22.90 -1.71
N TYR A 28 16.09 -22.04 -2.00
CA TYR A 28 15.76 -20.87 -1.19
C TYR A 28 14.31 -20.86 -0.73
N VAL A 29 14.06 -20.12 0.34
CA VAL A 29 12.72 -19.86 0.87
C VAL A 29 12.18 -18.57 0.27
N TYR A 30 10.99 -18.59 -0.32
CA TYR A 30 10.36 -17.41 -0.91
C TYR A 30 9.21 -16.92 -0.04
N LEU A 31 9.33 -15.71 0.49
CA LEU A 31 8.35 -15.16 1.43
C LEU A 31 7.98 -13.74 1.01
N PHE A 32 6.69 -13.53 0.77
CA PHE A 32 6.14 -12.19 0.54
C PHE A 32 6.68 -11.15 1.53
N GLU A 33 6.98 -9.96 1.00
CA GLU A 33 7.55 -8.77 1.68
C GLU A 33 9.00 -8.92 2.14
N ASN A 34 9.62 -10.10 2.01
CA ASN A 34 10.93 -10.39 2.62
C ASN A 34 11.91 -11.09 1.67
N PHE A 35 11.58 -12.28 1.16
CA PHE A 35 12.43 -13.11 0.30
C PHE A 35 11.79 -13.31 -1.08
N GLU A 36 11.64 -12.22 -1.83
CA GLU A 36 11.05 -12.24 -3.17
C GLU A 36 12.14 -12.13 -4.25
N VAL A 37 13.31 -12.70 -3.96
CA VAL A 37 14.53 -12.62 -4.77
C VAL A 37 15.33 -13.91 -4.61
N TYR A 38 16.38 -14.09 -5.40
CA TYR A 38 17.27 -15.26 -5.27
C TYR A 38 18.77 -14.92 -5.23
N ARG A 39 19.13 -13.63 -5.33
CA ARG A 39 20.51 -13.13 -5.15
C ARG A 39 20.62 -12.18 -3.95
N VAL A 40 21.82 -12.05 -3.37
CA VAL A 40 22.07 -11.18 -2.22
C VAL A 40 21.95 -9.70 -2.63
N GLU A 41 22.42 -9.36 -3.82
CA GLU A 41 22.40 -8.00 -4.37
C GLU A 41 20.96 -7.54 -4.60
N GLU A 42 20.11 -8.42 -5.14
CA GLU A 42 18.67 -8.17 -5.33
C GLU A 42 17.98 -7.95 -3.99
N PHE A 43 18.31 -8.76 -2.97
CA PHE A 43 17.76 -8.59 -1.63
C PHE A 43 18.08 -7.21 -1.06
N TRP A 44 19.33 -6.76 -1.21
CA TRP A 44 19.71 -5.42 -0.74
C TRP A 44 18.93 -4.31 -1.44
N LYS A 45 18.78 -4.43 -2.78
CA LYS A 45 18.04 -3.48 -3.62
C LYS A 45 16.56 -3.32 -3.24
N VAL A 46 15.98 -4.30 -2.55
CA VAL A 46 14.63 -4.15 -1.99
C VAL A 46 14.58 -3.06 -0.93
N PHE A 47 15.59 -2.94 -0.07
CA PHE A 47 15.57 -2.03 1.10
C PHE A 47 16.40 -0.75 0.90
N TYR A 48 17.36 -0.76 -0.02
CA TYR A 48 18.26 0.35 -0.29
C TYR A 48 18.69 0.37 -1.78
N PRO A 49 18.73 1.53 -2.47
CA PRO A 49 18.55 2.88 -1.95
C PRO A 49 17.07 3.22 -1.66
N MET A 50 16.84 4.44 -1.18
CA MET A 50 15.51 4.90 -0.77
C MET A 50 14.48 4.86 -1.93
N TRP A 51 14.93 5.24 -3.13
CA TRP A 51 14.19 5.07 -4.37
C TRP A 51 14.35 3.62 -4.84
N ASN A 52 13.24 2.87 -4.86
CA ASN A 52 13.27 1.50 -5.36
C ASN A 52 13.10 1.50 -6.88
N VAL A 53 14.21 1.38 -7.61
CA VAL A 53 14.21 1.41 -9.08
C VAL A 53 13.37 0.28 -9.70
N ASN A 54 13.28 -0.89 -9.05
CA ASN A 54 12.49 -2.01 -9.58
C ASN A 54 10.97 -1.82 -9.44
N MET A 55 10.53 -0.99 -8.51
CA MET A 55 9.11 -0.71 -8.29
C MET A 55 8.69 0.72 -8.61
N GLN A 56 9.66 1.62 -8.82
CA GLN A 56 9.48 3.03 -9.21
C GLN A 56 8.76 3.88 -8.15
N PHE A 57 9.07 3.65 -6.87
CA PHE A 57 8.59 4.46 -5.74
C PHE A 57 9.52 4.40 -4.50
N PHE A 58 9.33 5.34 -3.56
CA PHE A 58 10.08 5.36 -2.30
C PHE A 58 9.67 4.26 -1.32
N ASN A 59 10.65 3.51 -0.83
CA ASN A 59 10.39 2.36 0.04
C ASN A 59 10.41 2.69 1.55
N PHE A 60 9.65 3.70 1.98
CA PHE A 60 9.67 4.19 3.36
C PHE A 60 9.32 3.14 4.42
N LEU A 61 8.49 2.15 4.07
CA LEU A 61 8.11 1.07 4.97
C LEU A 61 9.28 0.13 5.29
N GLU A 62 10.27 0.09 4.40
CA GLU A 62 11.40 -0.84 4.44
C GLU A 62 12.66 -0.22 5.05
N LEU A 63 12.81 1.12 5.00
CA LEU A 63 13.93 1.85 5.60
C LEU A 63 14.23 1.47 7.07
N PRO A 64 13.23 1.26 7.96
CA PRO A 64 13.53 0.88 9.34
C PRO A 64 14.30 -0.44 9.47
N LYS A 65 14.23 -1.33 8.46
CA LYS A 65 14.87 -2.65 8.44
C LYS A 65 16.36 -2.59 8.08
N ILE A 66 16.83 -1.49 7.49
CA ILE A 66 18.23 -1.32 7.02
C ILE A 66 19.24 -1.65 8.12
N TYR A 67 19.02 -1.19 9.35
CA TYR A 67 19.99 -1.38 10.44
C TYR A 67 20.18 -2.86 10.81
N ILE A 68 19.18 -3.71 10.56
CA ILE A 68 19.29 -5.15 10.77
C ILE A 68 19.79 -5.84 9.50
N TYR A 69 19.26 -5.46 8.34
CA TYR A 69 19.52 -6.18 7.10
C TYR A 69 20.88 -5.85 6.50
N PHE A 70 21.41 -4.66 6.72
CA PHE A 70 22.75 -4.27 6.26
C PHE A 70 23.86 -5.21 6.76
N PRO A 71 24.07 -5.42 8.08
CA PRO A 71 25.15 -6.30 8.54
C PRO A 71 24.96 -7.75 8.09
N VAL A 72 23.72 -8.22 7.99
CA VAL A 72 23.43 -9.58 7.52
C VAL A 72 23.71 -9.74 6.02
N THR A 73 23.36 -8.73 5.22
CA THR A 73 23.63 -8.69 3.78
C THR A 73 25.13 -8.60 3.54
N ALA A 74 25.84 -7.70 4.23
CA ALA A 74 27.29 -7.57 4.12
C ALA A 74 28.01 -8.90 4.41
N LEU A 75 27.59 -9.60 5.48
CA LEU A 75 28.13 -10.92 5.79
C LEU A 75 27.83 -11.94 4.69
N ALA A 76 26.59 -11.98 4.20
CA ALA A 76 26.19 -12.90 3.12
C ALA A 76 26.93 -12.63 1.80
N THR A 77 27.23 -11.36 1.48
CA THR A 77 28.03 -10.96 0.33
C THR A 77 29.48 -11.44 0.46
N VAL A 78 30.10 -11.32 1.64
CA VAL A 78 31.46 -11.85 1.90
C VAL A 78 31.54 -13.35 1.63
N PHE A 79 30.48 -14.11 1.96
CA PHE A 79 30.40 -15.54 1.70
C PHE A 79 29.72 -15.92 0.37
N ASN A 80 29.32 -14.93 -0.45
CA ASN A 80 28.55 -15.11 -1.67
C ASN A 80 27.38 -16.11 -1.54
N SER A 81 26.60 -16.01 -0.45
CA SER A 81 25.59 -17.00 -0.09
C SER A 81 24.26 -16.38 0.33
N TYR A 82 23.29 -16.40 -0.58
CA TYR A 82 21.91 -16.01 -0.27
C TYR A 82 21.25 -16.96 0.74
N LYS A 83 21.64 -18.24 0.75
CA LYS A 83 21.18 -19.21 1.76
C LYS A 83 21.62 -18.81 3.16
N LEU A 84 22.87 -18.37 3.33
CA LEU A 84 23.38 -17.89 4.62
C LEU A 84 22.57 -16.70 5.14
N LEU A 85 22.24 -15.74 4.26
CA LEU A 85 21.36 -14.61 4.59
C LEU A 85 20.02 -15.10 5.15
N GLN A 86 19.37 -16.04 4.45
CA GLN A 86 18.08 -16.59 4.88
C GLN A 86 18.20 -17.34 6.21
N ILE A 87 19.26 -18.12 6.41
CA ILE A 87 19.56 -18.81 7.67
C ILE A 87 19.63 -17.82 8.83
N ILE A 88 20.38 -16.73 8.66
CA ILE A 88 20.53 -15.72 9.71
C ILE A 88 19.17 -15.11 10.04
N LEU A 89 18.45 -14.58 9.04
CA LEU A 89 17.20 -13.87 9.29
C LEU A 89 16.04 -14.77 9.78
N LEU A 90 16.02 -16.04 9.36
CA LEU A 90 14.99 -17.00 9.81
C LEU A 90 15.30 -17.64 11.15
N LEU A 91 16.57 -17.96 11.45
CA LEU A 91 16.91 -18.83 12.57
C LEU A 91 17.51 -18.09 13.77
N VAL A 92 18.26 -16.99 13.57
CA VAL A 92 18.84 -16.19 14.68
C VAL A 92 17.79 -15.57 15.64
N PRO A 93 16.52 -15.31 15.25
CA PRO A 93 15.50 -14.92 16.22
C PRO A 93 15.29 -15.94 17.36
N PHE A 94 15.42 -17.25 17.11
CA PHE A 94 15.21 -18.28 18.15
C PHE A 94 16.20 -18.22 19.31
N PRO A 95 17.53 -18.22 19.08
CA PRO A 95 18.48 -18.12 20.17
C PRO A 95 18.39 -16.75 20.87
N ILE A 96 18.11 -15.67 20.13
CA ILE A 96 17.90 -14.35 20.73
C ILE A 96 16.69 -14.37 21.68
N ALA A 97 15.54 -14.88 21.25
CA ALA A 97 14.33 -14.97 22.08
C ALA A 97 14.56 -15.79 23.34
N PHE A 98 15.27 -16.92 23.20
CA PHE A 98 15.56 -17.81 24.32
C PHE A 98 16.49 -17.15 25.34
N ILE A 99 17.61 -16.58 24.87
CA ILE A 99 18.60 -15.94 25.74
C ILE A 99 18.00 -14.68 26.39
N SER A 100 17.31 -13.83 25.63
CA SER A 100 16.71 -12.59 26.15
C SER A 100 15.67 -12.88 27.22
N SER A 101 14.77 -13.85 26.98
CA SER A 101 13.75 -14.26 27.94
C SER A 101 14.36 -14.91 29.17
N PHE A 102 15.41 -15.73 29.01
CA PHE A 102 16.16 -16.30 30.13
C PHE A 102 16.74 -15.20 31.02
N LEU A 103 17.39 -14.19 30.45
CA LEU A 103 18.02 -13.09 31.20
C LEU A 103 16.98 -12.28 31.98
N LEU A 104 15.87 -11.89 31.35
CA LEU A 104 14.79 -11.18 32.03
C LEU A 104 14.18 -12.03 33.15
N SER A 105 13.83 -13.28 32.84
CA SER A 105 13.20 -14.20 33.80
C SER A 105 14.11 -14.48 34.99
N ARG A 106 15.41 -14.71 34.74
CA ARG A 106 16.41 -14.92 35.79
C ARG A 106 16.51 -13.71 36.70
N TYR A 107 16.50 -12.50 36.13
CA TYR A 107 16.50 -11.27 36.90
C TYR A 107 15.26 -11.16 37.79
N LEU A 108 14.06 -11.29 37.20
CA LEU A 108 12.81 -11.16 37.93
C LEU A 108 12.63 -12.22 39.02
N ILE A 109 13.01 -13.48 38.76
CA ILE A 109 12.96 -14.56 39.75
C ILE A 109 13.92 -14.27 40.91
N THR A 110 15.16 -13.84 40.61
CA THR A 110 16.16 -13.53 41.63
C THR A 110 15.75 -12.36 42.52
N SER A 111 15.14 -11.32 41.94
CA SER A 111 14.62 -10.17 42.69
C SER A 111 13.37 -10.50 43.52
N SER A 112 12.64 -11.55 43.13
CA SER A 112 11.36 -11.91 43.73
C SER A 112 11.49 -12.94 44.85
N PHE A 113 12.40 -13.92 44.71
CA PHE A 113 12.45 -15.10 45.56
C PHE A 113 13.85 -15.40 46.12
N LYS A 114 13.90 -15.88 47.38
CA LYS A 114 15.12 -16.32 48.06
C LYS A 114 15.15 -17.87 48.07
N ALA A 115 15.74 -18.51 47.06
CA ALA A 115 15.97 -19.97 47.07
C ALA A 115 17.23 -20.37 46.28
N ASN A 116 17.43 -21.68 46.10
CA ASN A 116 18.58 -22.31 45.45
C ASN A 116 18.77 -21.84 43.98
N GLU A 117 20.01 -21.55 43.61
CA GLU A 117 20.40 -21.14 42.25
C GLU A 117 19.97 -22.13 41.16
N PHE A 118 19.93 -23.43 41.46
CA PHE A 118 19.48 -24.47 40.53
C PHE A 118 17.97 -24.34 40.20
N GLN A 119 17.12 -24.12 41.20
CA GLN A 119 15.68 -23.93 41.00
C GLN A 119 15.40 -22.65 40.21
N LYS A 120 16.13 -21.57 40.50
CA LYS A 120 16.09 -20.34 39.70
C LYS A 120 16.50 -20.60 38.26
N PHE A 121 17.50 -21.47 38.04
CA PHE A 121 18.05 -21.73 36.71
C PHE A 121 17.04 -22.49 35.85
N ILE A 122 16.54 -23.61 36.36
CA ILE A 122 15.54 -24.43 35.67
C ILE A 122 14.24 -23.67 35.42
N SER A 123 13.77 -22.88 36.39
CA SER A 123 12.54 -22.08 36.21
C SER A 123 12.72 -20.95 35.17
N SER A 124 13.91 -20.35 35.11
CA SER A 124 14.24 -19.37 34.06
C SER A 124 14.36 -20.04 32.68
N LEU A 125 14.86 -21.28 32.64
CA LEU A 125 14.96 -22.09 31.42
C LEU A 125 13.57 -22.45 30.87
N LEU A 126 12.63 -22.86 31.75
CA LEU A 126 11.26 -23.13 31.35
C LEU A 126 10.56 -21.88 30.81
N SER A 127 10.72 -20.73 31.47
CA SER A 127 10.23 -19.45 30.97
C SER A 127 10.80 -19.16 29.57
N ALA A 128 12.12 -19.19 29.41
CA ALA A 128 12.77 -18.98 28.12
C ALA A 128 12.23 -19.91 27.01
N PHE A 129 12.00 -21.17 27.34
CA PHE A 129 11.42 -22.14 26.41
C PHE A 129 9.99 -21.78 26.01
N VAL A 130 9.10 -21.47 26.96
CA VAL A 130 7.71 -21.07 26.67
C VAL A 130 7.66 -19.78 25.83
N PHE A 131 8.54 -18.82 26.08
CA PHE A 131 8.62 -17.60 25.27
C PHE A 131 9.07 -17.85 23.83
N THR A 132 9.95 -18.82 23.61
CA THR A 132 10.45 -19.15 22.27
C THR A 132 9.54 -20.14 21.54
N VAL A 133 8.94 -21.09 22.26
CA VAL A 133 8.13 -22.20 21.76
C VAL A 133 6.67 -21.96 22.12
N ASN A 134 5.98 -21.21 21.27
CA ASN A 134 4.56 -20.89 21.42
C ASN A 134 3.86 -20.67 20.06
N PRO A 135 2.53 -20.79 20.01
CA PRO A 135 1.77 -20.58 18.78
C PRO A 135 1.95 -19.21 18.09
N TRP A 136 2.11 -18.11 18.83
CA TRP A 136 2.31 -16.77 18.23
C TRP A 136 3.58 -16.71 17.38
N PHE A 137 4.68 -17.31 17.86
CA PHE A 137 5.95 -17.33 17.14
C PHE A 137 5.83 -18.14 15.84
N VAL A 138 5.07 -19.25 15.86
CA VAL A 138 4.82 -20.12 14.70
C VAL A 138 4.07 -19.38 13.59
N ILE A 139 2.95 -18.74 13.93
CA ILE A 139 2.13 -18.01 12.95
C ILE A 139 2.80 -16.73 12.44
N ALA A 140 3.87 -16.28 13.09
CA ALA A 140 4.68 -15.15 12.64
C ALA A 140 5.78 -15.57 11.64
N SER A 141 5.79 -16.82 11.15
CA SER A 141 6.81 -17.42 10.28
C SER A 141 7.23 -16.59 9.06
N ARG A 142 6.34 -15.76 8.52
CA ARG A 142 6.61 -14.84 7.40
C ARG A 142 7.31 -13.53 7.80
N ASN A 143 6.94 -12.94 8.93
CA ASN A 143 7.30 -11.57 9.29
C ASN A 143 8.65 -11.53 10.03
N LEU A 144 9.76 -11.52 9.28
CA LEU A 144 11.11 -11.62 9.82
C LEU A 144 11.44 -10.51 10.82
N PHE A 145 11.21 -9.25 10.42
CA PHE A 145 11.49 -8.09 11.26
C PHE A 145 10.67 -8.12 12.56
N LEU A 146 9.40 -8.55 12.49
CA LEU A 146 8.52 -8.68 13.65
C LEU A 146 9.01 -9.77 14.62
N ARG A 147 9.55 -10.88 14.11
CA ARG A 147 10.13 -11.95 14.93
C ARG A 147 11.37 -11.46 15.65
N ILE A 148 12.23 -10.67 15.01
CA ILE A 148 13.40 -10.07 15.67
C ILE A 148 12.97 -9.10 16.77
N GLN A 149 11.99 -8.23 16.48
CA GLN A 149 11.38 -7.32 17.45
C GLN A 149 10.79 -8.05 18.67
N TYR A 150 10.06 -9.14 18.45
CA TYR A 150 9.55 -9.99 19.51
C TYR A 150 10.69 -10.64 20.31
N SER A 151 11.69 -11.19 19.62
CA SER A 151 12.81 -11.91 20.24
C SER A 151 13.65 -11.02 21.15
N LEU A 152 13.73 -9.71 20.86
CA LEU A 152 14.47 -8.73 21.65
C LEU A 152 13.63 -7.99 22.70
N LEU A 153 12.31 -8.14 22.67
CA LEU A 153 11.41 -7.51 23.63
C LEU A 153 11.76 -7.82 25.11
N PRO A 154 12.09 -9.07 25.50
CA PRO A 154 12.46 -9.36 26.88
C PRO A 154 13.75 -8.64 27.31
N LEU A 155 14.74 -8.56 26.42
CA LEU A 155 15.99 -7.85 26.69
C LEU A 155 15.75 -6.35 26.82
N LEU A 156 14.90 -5.78 25.98
CA LEU A 156 14.49 -4.38 26.08
C LEU A 156 13.80 -4.06 27.40
N ILE A 157 12.86 -4.90 27.84
CA ILE A 157 12.19 -4.73 29.14
C ILE A 157 13.19 -4.90 30.29
N TYR A 158 14.11 -5.87 30.21
CA TYR A 158 15.18 -6.02 31.18
C TYR A 158 16.03 -4.75 31.29
N LEU A 159 16.53 -4.23 30.16
CA LEU A 159 17.32 -3.00 30.14
C LEU A 159 16.53 -1.80 30.67
N PHE A 160 15.24 -1.69 30.33
CA PHE A 160 14.38 -0.63 30.83
C PHE A 160 14.21 -0.71 32.36
N ILE A 161 13.95 -1.90 32.93
CA ILE A 161 13.90 -2.08 34.38
C ILE A 161 15.24 -1.70 35.03
N ARG A 162 16.38 -2.07 34.43
CA ARG A 162 17.70 -1.65 34.93
C ARG A 162 17.89 -0.13 34.90
N ILE A 163 17.33 0.59 33.92
CA ILE A 163 17.35 2.07 33.90
C ILE A 163 16.52 2.65 35.06
N LEU A 164 15.39 2.02 35.39
CA LEU A 164 14.55 2.43 36.51
C LEU A 164 15.27 2.24 37.85
N GLU A 165 15.91 1.09 38.04
CA GLU A 165 16.40 0.66 39.35
C GLU A 165 17.87 1.03 39.61
N THR A 166 18.68 1.18 38.56
CA THR A 166 20.12 1.45 38.68
C THR A 166 20.50 2.83 38.17
N LYS A 167 21.60 3.38 38.68
CA LYS A 167 22.20 4.64 38.21
C LYS A 167 23.27 4.43 37.13
N GLU A 168 23.49 3.18 36.70
CA GLU A 168 24.54 2.84 35.73
C GLU A 168 24.17 3.33 34.32
N ARG A 169 24.97 4.24 33.77
CA ARG A 169 24.72 4.83 32.45
C ARG A 169 24.83 3.84 31.29
N LYS A 170 25.49 2.69 31.48
CA LYS A 170 25.63 1.67 30.43
C LYS A 170 24.29 1.13 29.94
N TYR A 171 23.29 1.01 30.82
CA TYR A 171 21.95 0.52 30.42
C TYR A 171 21.20 1.53 29.55
N VAL A 172 21.41 2.83 29.74
CA VAL A 172 20.88 3.89 28.86
C VAL A 172 21.43 3.70 27.44
N VAL A 173 22.73 3.48 27.31
CA VAL A 173 23.38 3.26 26.01
C VAL A 173 22.93 1.95 25.36
N TYR A 174 22.96 0.84 26.10
CA TYR A 174 22.52 -0.47 25.58
C TYR A 174 21.06 -0.45 25.13
N PHE A 175 20.19 0.21 25.90
CA PHE A 175 18.80 0.39 25.53
C PHE A 175 18.65 1.21 24.26
N ALA A 176 19.34 2.36 24.17
CA ALA A 176 19.22 3.26 23.02
C ALA A 176 19.71 2.60 21.73
N VAL A 177 20.86 1.90 21.77
CA VAL A 177 21.40 1.14 20.64
C VAL A 177 20.45 0.03 20.23
N LEU A 178 19.93 -0.76 21.18
CA LEU A 178 19.02 -1.86 20.88
C LEU A 178 17.69 -1.36 20.29
N MET A 179 17.12 -0.31 20.86
CA MET A 179 15.93 0.36 20.33
C MET A 179 16.18 0.91 18.92
N ALA A 180 17.32 1.57 18.69
CA ALA A 180 17.66 2.11 17.38
C ALA A 180 17.80 1.02 16.32
N LEU A 181 18.34 -0.15 16.69
CA LEU A 181 18.49 -1.30 15.79
C LEU A 181 17.13 -1.84 15.31
N ILE A 182 16.16 -2.02 16.21
CA ILE A 182 14.92 -2.74 15.90
C ILE A 182 13.67 -1.87 15.73
N SER A 183 13.79 -0.57 15.94
CA SER A 183 12.65 0.35 15.85
C SER A 183 12.05 0.40 14.43
N SER A 184 10.72 0.36 14.37
CA SER A 184 9.91 0.82 13.23
C SER A 184 8.84 1.77 13.75
N TYR A 185 8.19 2.52 12.86
CA TYR A 185 7.15 3.51 13.23
C TYR A 185 6.12 2.94 14.22
N ARG A 186 5.56 1.76 13.92
CA ARG A 186 4.57 1.11 14.78
C ARG A 186 5.16 0.49 16.04
N TYR A 187 6.30 -0.19 15.92
CA TYR A 187 6.90 -0.89 17.05
C TYR A 187 7.40 0.06 18.12
N THR A 188 8.03 1.19 17.73
CA THR A 188 8.45 2.25 18.66
C THR A 188 7.26 2.72 19.49
N PHE A 189 6.11 2.97 18.85
CA PHE A 189 4.91 3.40 19.54
C PHE A 189 4.38 2.35 20.54
N LEU A 190 4.27 1.09 20.11
CA LEU A 190 3.83 -0.01 20.97
C LEU A 190 4.75 -0.16 22.19
N VAL A 191 6.06 -0.16 21.97
CA VAL A 191 7.06 -0.31 23.03
C VAL A 191 7.07 0.89 23.97
N SER A 192 6.85 2.11 23.47
CA SER A 192 6.65 3.29 24.32
C SER A 192 5.44 3.13 25.25
N ILE A 193 4.33 2.53 24.79
CA ILE A 193 3.18 2.21 25.66
C ILE A 193 3.56 1.18 26.72
N ILE A 194 4.29 0.11 26.35
CA ILE A 194 4.78 -0.89 27.31
C ILE A 194 5.61 -0.18 28.38
N PHE A 195 6.58 0.64 27.99
CA PHE A 195 7.48 1.31 28.91
C PHE A 195 6.79 2.36 29.78
N LEU A 196 5.80 3.07 29.23
CA LEU A 196 4.95 3.95 30.03
C LEU A 196 4.21 3.15 31.11
N ALA A 197 3.61 2.00 30.76
CA ALA A 197 2.95 1.14 31.74
C ALA A 197 3.93 0.61 32.80
N VAL A 198 5.11 0.11 32.40
CA VAL A 198 6.16 -0.35 33.33
C VAL A 198 6.61 0.77 34.26
N PHE A 199 6.83 1.98 33.73
CA PHE A 199 7.23 3.14 34.51
C PHE A 199 6.15 3.57 35.51
N LEU A 200 4.88 3.64 35.09
CA LEU A 200 3.76 3.98 35.96
C LEU A 200 3.63 2.94 37.09
N PHE A 201 3.77 1.65 36.78
CA PHE A 201 3.78 0.61 37.82
C PHE A 201 4.97 0.76 38.75
N TYR A 202 6.18 0.97 38.23
CA TYR A 202 7.36 1.21 39.06
C TYR A 202 7.17 2.41 39.99
N PHE A 203 6.60 3.50 39.49
CA PHE A 203 6.30 4.69 40.28
C PHE A 203 5.29 4.40 41.40
N LEU A 204 4.25 3.59 41.14
CA LEU A 204 3.28 3.21 42.18
C LEU A 204 3.92 2.46 43.36
N PHE A 205 4.94 1.63 43.09
CA PHE A 205 5.65 0.88 44.13
C PHE A 205 6.80 1.64 44.79
N SER A 206 7.59 2.38 44.01
CA SER A 206 8.80 3.07 44.49
C SER A 206 8.54 4.51 44.95
N ARG A 207 7.45 5.13 44.48
CA ARG A 207 7.15 6.57 44.64
C ARG A 207 8.28 7.49 44.18
N SER A 208 9.16 7.03 43.30
CA SER A 208 10.34 7.78 42.83
C SER A 208 10.21 8.21 41.36
N LEU A 209 10.46 9.49 41.11
CA LEU A 209 10.57 10.08 39.77
C LEU A 209 12.03 10.22 39.31
N GLU A 210 13.01 9.81 40.12
CA GLU A 210 14.45 9.91 39.80
C GLU A 210 14.80 9.34 38.40
N PRO A 211 14.20 8.23 37.92
CA PRO A 211 14.56 7.65 36.63
C PRO A 211 14.21 8.50 35.40
N ILE A 212 13.33 9.50 35.51
CA ILE A 212 12.81 10.26 34.36
C ILE A 212 13.94 10.86 33.51
N LYS A 213 14.98 11.42 34.14
CA LYS A 213 16.12 12.00 33.40
C LYS A 213 16.86 10.95 32.58
N ARG A 214 17.01 9.73 33.12
CA ARG A 214 17.67 8.61 32.41
C ARG A 214 16.79 8.07 31.29
N ILE A 215 15.47 8.01 31.50
CA ILE A 215 14.50 7.64 30.44
C ILE A 215 14.56 8.67 29.30
N ALA A 216 14.48 9.95 29.60
CA ALA A 216 14.56 11.02 28.62
C ALA A 216 15.87 10.97 27.83
N LEU A 217 17.01 10.78 28.51
CA LEU A 217 18.31 10.61 27.87
C LEU A 217 18.35 9.38 26.95
N SER A 218 17.74 8.27 27.38
CA SER A 218 17.66 7.03 26.58
C SER A 218 16.89 7.26 25.28
N TYR A 219 15.76 7.95 25.33
CA TYR A 219 14.98 8.31 24.14
C TYR A 219 15.72 9.32 23.26
N ALA A 220 16.35 10.34 23.84
CA ALA A 220 17.14 11.32 23.07
C ALA A 220 18.26 10.63 22.29
N LEU A 221 19.02 9.74 22.94
CA LEU A 221 20.08 8.97 22.29
C LEU A 221 19.51 8.00 21.24
N PHE A 222 18.39 7.34 21.54
CA PHE A 222 17.69 6.49 20.58
C PHE A 222 17.30 7.26 19.30
N PHE A 223 16.67 8.42 19.44
CA PHE A 223 16.25 9.24 18.30
C PHE A 223 17.46 9.74 17.50
N PHE A 224 18.54 10.13 18.17
CA PHE A 224 19.79 10.49 17.52
C PHE A 224 20.35 9.35 16.68
N LEU A 225 20.42 8.12 17.22
CA LEU A 225 20.91 6.94 16.50
C LEU A 225 19.98 6.49 15.37
N ALA A 226 18.66 6.69 15.52
CA ALA A 226 17.64 6.26 14.56
C ALA A 226 17.25 7.36 13.55
N VAL A 227 17.85 8.55 13.60
CA VAL A 227 17.44 9.69 12.77
C VAL A 227 17.53 9.36 11.28
N GLY A 228 18.61 8.70 10.84
CA GLY A 228 18.86 8.41 9.42
C GLY A 228 17.77 7.56 8.76
N LYS A 229 17.07 6.70 9.51
CA LYS A 229 16.01 5.82 8.96
C LYS A 229 14.59 6.37 9.12
N PHE A 230 14.36 7.35 10.00
CA PHE A 230 13.03 7.96 10.19
C PHE A 230 12.89 9.31 9.53
N LEU A 231 13.97 10.09 9.46
CA LEU A 231 13.97 11.44 8.91
C LEU A 231 13.46 11.51 7.46
N PRO A 232 13.83 10.60 6.54
CA PRO A 232 13.36 10.71 5.16
C PRO A 232 11.85 10.61 5.01
N ALA A 233 11.20 9.64 5.65
CA ALA A 233 9.74 9.52 5.60
C ALA A 233 9.03 10.70 6.28
N LEU A 234 9.62 11.23 7.36
CA LEU A 234 9.12 12.43 8.03
C LEU A 234 9.17 13.64 7.09
N LEU A 235 10.33 13.89 6.47
CA LEU A 235 10.50 14.97 5.48
C LEU A 235 9.58 14.78 4.28
N TYR A 236 9.45 13.57 3.75
CA TYR A 236 8.52 13.25 2.67
C TYR A 236 7.08 13.59 3.07
N SER A 237 6.64 13.21 4.27
CA SER A 237 5.28 13.49 4.76
C SER A 237 4.98 14.98 4.96
N LEU A 238 6.02 15.82 5.13
CA LEU A 238 5.89 17.28 5.24
C LEU A 238 5.76 17.94 3.86
N HIS A 239 6.30 17.33 2.80
CA HIS A 239 6.34 17.92 1.45
C HIS A 239 5.29 17.33 0.51
N VAL A 240 4.92 16.06 0.71
CA VAL A 240 3.92 15.36 -0.10
C VAL A 240 2.60 15.33 0.65
N PRO A 241 1.53 15.93 0.09
CA PRO A 241 0.23 15.90 0.74
C PRO A 241 -0.21 14.45 0.91
N LEU A 242 -0.57 14.08 2.15
CA LEU A 242 -1.07 12.75 2.44
C LEU A 242 -2.25 12.43 1.50
N GLN A 243 -2.14 11.32 0.77
CA GLN A 243 -3.29 10.78 0.07
C GLN A 243 -4.39 10.54 1.11
N PRO A 244 -5.61 11.09 0.95
CA PRO A 244 -6.69 10.96 1.92
C PRO A 244 -7.25 9.53 1.84
N VAL A 245 -6.48 8.57 2.37
CA VAL A 245 -6.86 7.17 2.51
C VAL A 245 -7.74 7.05 3.74
N GLN A 246 -9.03 6.84 3.46
CA GLN A 246 -10.07 6.17 4.25
C GLN A 246 -10.13 6.61 5.72
N MET A 247 -11.15 7.40 6.12
CA MET A 247 -11.48 7.64 7.53
C MET A 247 -11.37 6.33 8.31
N PHE A 248 -10.63 6.36 9.42
CA PHE A 248 -10.48 5.18 10.24
C PHE A 248 -11.83 4.91 10.93
N ASP A 249 -12.37 3.71 10.79
CA ASP A 249 -13.64 3.33 11.39
C ASP A 249 -13.48 2.11 12.31
N PHE A 250 -14.49 1.87 13.15
CA PHE A 250 -14.50 0.76 14.09
C PHE A 250 -14.41 -0.61 13.41
N SER A 251 -14.90 -0.75 12.17
CA SER A 251 -14.83 -2.01 11.42
C SER A 251 -13.40 -2.39 11.02
N GLN A 252 -12.47 -1.42 11.03
CA GLN A 252 -11.05 -1.65 10.76
C GLN A 252 -10.28 -2.15 11.99
N VAL A 253 -10.90 -2.17 13.18
CA VAL A 253 -10.30 -2.75 14.39
C VAL A 253 -10.55 -4.26 14.44
N ASN A 254 -9.46 -5.02 14.43
CA ASN A 254 -9.46 -6.48 14.52
C ASN A 254 -8.93 -6.93 15.89
N ARG A 255 -9.87 -7.14 16.82
CA ARG A 255 -9.64 -7.77 18.13
C ARG A 255 -9.78 -9.29 18.04
N GLU A 256 -9.18 -9.98 19.00
CA GLU A 256 -9.20 -11.44 19.09
C GLU A 256 -10.06 -11.93 20.24
N SER A 257 -10.60 -13.15 20.12
CA SER A 257 -11.29 -13.76 21.26
C SER A 257 -10.32 -14.04 22.40
N MET A 258 -10.82 -14.05 23.64
CA MET A 258 -10.02 -14.43 24.81
C MET A 258 -9.36 -15.81 24.67
N LEU A 259 -10.07 -16.77 24.05
CA LEU A 259 -9.54 -18.10 23.75
C LEU A 259 -8.27 -18.02 22.87
N HIS A 260 -8.29 -17.20 21.83
CA HIS A 260 -7.15 -17.01 20.93
C HIS A 260 -5.99 -16.29 21.61
N ILE A 261 -6.29 -15.34 22.49
CA ILE A 261 -5.27 -14.64 23.28
C ILE A 261 -4.58 -15.60 24.24
N PHE A 262 -5.34 -16.43 24.97
CA PHE A 262 -4.80 -17.39 25.94
C PHE A 262 -4.07 -18.55 25.30
N THR A 263 -4.39 -18.89 24.05
CA THR A 263 -3.61 -19.86 23.26
C THR A 263 -2.47 -19.20 22.49
N THR A 264 -2.43 -17.87 22.45
CA THR A 264 -1.50 -17.04 21.67
C THR A 264 -1.62 -17.21 20.14
N LYS A 265 -2.60 -17.95 19.63
CA LYS A 265 -2.86 -18.09 18.18
C LYS A 265 -3.74 -16.93 17.70
N ILE A 266 -3.11 -15.90 17.15
CA ILE A 266 -3.77 -14.68 16.66
C ILE A 266 -4.00 -14.75 15.15
N PHE A 267 -5.24 -14.65 14.68
CA PHE A 267 -5.55 -14.74 13.26
C PHE A 267 -5.26 -13.41 12.56
N GLU A 268 -4.72 -13.49 11.34
CA GLU A 268 -4.67 -12.33 10.46
C GLU A 268 -6.07 -11.98 9.93
N TRP A 269 -6.21 -10.75 9.44
CA TRP A 269 -7.41 -10.21 8.81
C TRP A 269 -8.16 -11.26 7.97
N ARG A 270 -9.50 -11.31 8.13
CA ARG A 270 -10.40 -12.40 7.68
C ARG A 270 -10.29 -12.81 6.20
N ALA A 271 -9.63 -12.01 5.34
CA ALA A 271 -9.53 -12.26 3.91
C ALA A 271 -8.26 -13.04 3.46
N TYR A 272 -7.21 -13.16 4.27
CA TYR A 272 -5.92 -13.69 3.80
C TYR A 272 -5.30 -14.71 4.77
N GLY A 273 -5.38 -16.00 4.45
CA GLY A 273 -4.72 -17.08 5.21
C GLY A 273 -3.26 -17.30 4.81
N PHE A 274 -2.49 -16.22 4.75
CA PHE A 274 -1.10 -16.26 4.28
C PHE A 274 -0.18 -16.97 5.26
N ASN A 275 -0.38 -16.81 6.57
CA ASN A 275 0.46 -17.42 7.61
C ASN A 275 -0.16 -18.69 8.23
N ALA A 276 -0.92 -19.46 7.47
CA ALA A 276 -1.60 -20.64 7.97
C ALA A 276 -0.64 -21.85 8.07
N VAL A 277 0.10 -21.91 9.18
CA VAL A 277 1.08 -22.97 9.47
C VAL A 277 0.43 -24.16 10.22
N TYR A 278 -0.67 -23.92 10.92
CA TYR A 278 -1.47 -24.97 11.56
C TYR A 278 -2.56 -25.46 10.62
N GLY A 279 -2.75 -26.77 10.51
CA GLY A 279 -3.94 -27.39 9.89
C GLY A 279 -4.89 -28.02 10.91
N ASP A 280 -4.66 -27.79 12.19
CA ASP A 280 -5.34 -28.46 13.30
C ASP A 280 -5.55 -27.50 14.51
N ASN A 281 -6.12 -28.07 15.58
CA ASN A 281 -6.43 -27.39 16.83
C ASN A 281 -5.44 -27.67 17.97
N THR A 282 -4.26 -28.21 17.69
CA THR A 282 -3.24 -28.55 18.71
C THR A 282 -2.76 -27.32 19.50
N TYR A 283 -2.81 -26.13 18.92
CA TYR A 283 -2.51 -24.86 19.59
C TYR A 283 -3.38 -24.64 20.86
N LEU A 284 -4.55 -25.27 20.96
CA LEU A 284 -5.41 -25.22 22.14
C LEU A 284 -4.73 -25.78 23.39
N PHE A 285 -3.77 -26.72 23.26
CA PHE A 285 -3.01 -27.25 24.39
C PHE A 285 -2.20 -26.16 25.11
N PHE A 286 -1.90 -25.03 24.46
CA PHE A 286 -1.25 -23.89 25.11
C PHE A 286 -2.12 -23.27 26.22
N LEU A 287 -3.44 -23.53 26.26
CA LEU A 287 -4.28 -23.15 27.41
C LEU A 287 -3.79 -23.76 28.72
N LEU A 288 -3.25 -24.98 28.68
CA LEU A 288 -2.71 -25.63 29.87
C LEU A 288 -1.44 -24.92 30.35
N VAL A 289 -0.61 -24.43 29.43
CA VAL A 289 0.57 -23.59 29.75
C VAL A 289 0.11 -22.27 30.37
N THR A 290 -0.90 -21.63 29.77
CA THR A 290 -1.47 -20.38 30.30
C THR A 290 -2.09 -20.60 31.68
N ALA A 291 -2.86 -21.67 31.90
CA ALA A 291 -3.43 -22.01 33.21
C ALA A 291 -2.32 -22.28 34.24
N PHE A 292 -1.30 -23.06 33.86
CA PHE A 292 -0.13 -23.30 34.70
C PHE A 292 0.54 -21.98 35.10
N SER A 293 0.65 -21.01 34.18
CA SER A 293 1.28 -19.72 34.43
C SER A 293 0.66 -18.97 35.62
N PHE A 294 -0.63 -19.10 35.89
CA PHE A 294 -1.31 -18.44 37.02
C PHE A 294 -1.12 -19.14 38.37
N SER A 295 -0.55 -20.34 38.40
CA SER A 295 -0.43 -21.15 39.63
C SER A 295 0.41 -20.47 40.71
N TYR A 296 1.37 -19.62 40.35
CA TYR A 296 2.19 -18.88 41.32
C TYR A 296 1.36 -17.99 42.25
N LEU A 297 0.17 -17.54 41.81
CA LEU A 297 -0.73 -16.71 42.63
C LEU A 297 -1.32 -17.50 43.81
N LEU A 298 -1.48 -18.81 43.67
CA LEU A 298 -1.96 -19.70 44.74
C LEU A 298 -0.98 -19.71 45.94
N PHE A 299 0.29 -19.42 45.69
CA PHE A 299 1.34 -19.38 46.71
C PHE A 299 1.52 -17.99 47.35
N LYS A 300 0.56 -17.07 47.15
CA LYS A 300 0.51 -15.73 47.76
C LYS A 300 1.86 -14.98 47.64
N PRO A 301 2.30 -14.65 46.40
CA PRO A 301 3.58 -13.99 46.20
C PRO A 301 3.63 -12.65 46.93
N LYS A 302 4.82 -12.26 47.40
CA LYS A 302 5.01 -10.94 48.02
C LYS A 302 4.55 -9.84 47.06
N ARG A 303 3.84 -8.83 47.57
CA ARG A 303 3.39 -7.66 46.78
C ARG A 303 4.56 -6.74 46.46
N LYS A 304 5.37 -7.11 45.48
CA LYS A 304 6.52 -6.33 44.98
C LYS A 304 6.30 -6.01 43.50
N PHE A 305 6.95 -4.94 43.04
CA PHE A 305 6.97 -4.58 41.62
C PHE A 305 7.32 -5.78 40.72
N HIS A 306 8.44 -6.46 41.00
CA HIS A 306 8.95 -7.59 40.21
C HIS A 306 7.98 -8.78 40.10
N THR A 307 7.26 -9.11 41.16
CA THR A 307 6.34 -10.25 41.21
C THR A 307 4.99 -9.98 40.52
N LEU A 308 4.56 -8.71 40.51
CA LEU A 308 3.28 -8.29 39.95
C LEU A 308 3.39 -7.73 38.53
N LEU A 309 4.58 -7.31 38.10
CA LEU A 309 4.84 -6.77 36.77
C LEU A 309 4.26 -7.62 35.62
N PRO A 310 4.52 -8.94 35.52
CA PRO A 310 4.00 -9.71 34.39
C PRO A 310 2.47 -9.81 34.41
N LEU A 311 1.86 -9.93 35.59
CA LEU A 311 0.40 -9.94 35.73
C LEU A 311 -0.23 -8.61 35.29
N LEU A 312 0.38 -7.49 35.66
CA LEU A 312 -0.11 -6.16 35.28
C LEU A 312 0.02 -5.91 33.77
N LEU A 313 1.15 -6.30 33.16
CA LEU A 313 1.33 -6.24 31.72
C LEU A 313 0.32 -7.13 30.99
N PHE A 314 0.06 -8.34 31.49
CA PHE A 314 -0.93 -9.25 30.93
C PHE A 314 -2.32 -8.61 30.90
N THR A 315 -2.78 -8.10 32.06
CA THR A 315 -4.10 -7.47 32.18
C THR A 315 -4.22 -6.24 31.30
N PHE A 316 -3.22 -5.35 31.28
CA PHE A 316 -3.26 -4.14 30.47
C PHE A 316 -3.34 -4.45 28.96
N PHE A 317 -2.56 -5.40 28.46
CA PHE A 317 -2.53 -5.70 27.03
C PHE A 317 -3.71 -6.57 26.56
N ILE A 318 -4.38 -7.30 27.46
CA ILE A 318 -5.68 -7.92 27.15
C ILE A 318 -6.71 -6.86 26.76
N LEU A 319 -6.79 -5.76 27.51
CA LEU A 319 -7.71 -4.65 27.24
C LEU A 319 -7.46 -3.97 25.88
N LEU A 320 -6.28 -4.18 25.28
CA LEU A 320 -5.92 -3.68 23.95
C LEU A 320 -6.06 -4.73 22.83
N SER A 321 -6.38 -5.97 23.18
CA SER A 321 -6.29 -7.12 22.26
C SER A 321 -7.59 -7.92 22.16
N SER A 322 -8.33 -8.04 23.27
CA SER A 322 -9.53 -8.87 23.36
C SER A 322 -10.73 -8.21 22.71
N LYS A 323 -11.65 -9.03 22.17
CA LYS A 323 -12.95 -8.59 21.69
C LYS A 323 -13.93 -8.42 22.85
N GLU A 324 -13.89 -9.33 23.82
CA GLU A 324 -14.77 -9.41 24.98
C GLU A 324 -14.43 -8.34 26.02
N LEU A 325 -13.14 -8.07 26.23
CA LEU A 325 -12.63 -7.09 27.19
C LEU A 325 -11.76 -6.07 26.45
N ASN A 326 -12.35 -4.96 26.03
CA ASN A 326 -11.63 -3.91 25.30
C ASN A 326 -11.93 -2.51 25.81
N LEU A 327 -11.00 -1.59 25.54
CA LEU A 327 -11.15 -0.16 25.79
C LEU A 327 -11.40 0.62 24.49
N ASP A 328 -11.89 -0.03 23.43
CA ASP A 328 -12.00 0.60 22.11
C ASP A 328 -12.86 1.85 22.16
N PHE A 329 -14.01 1.80 22.84
CA PHE A 329 -14.88 2.96 23.02
C PHE A 329 -14.15 4.18 23.60
N ILE A 330 -13.25 3.98 24.57
CA ILE A 330 -12.46 5.07 25.16
C ILE A 330 -11.46 5.60 24.13
N PHE A 331 -10.73 4.71 23.45
CA PHE A 331 -9.74 5.13 22.45
C PHE A 331 -10.35 5.89 21.28
N PHE A 332 -11.57 5.54 20.87
CA PHE A 332 -12.26 6.21 19.76
C PHE A 332 -12.74 7.63 20.10
N ASN A 333 -12.95 7.93 21.39
CA ASN A 333 -13.38 9.25 21.85
C ASN A 333 -12.21 10.21 22.15
N LEU A 334 -10.96 9.75 22.07
CA LEU A 334 -9.78 10.59 22.31
C LEU A 334 -9.50 11.52 21.12
N PRO A 335 -8.99 12.75 21.36
CA PRO A 335 -8.36 13.52 20.31
C PRO A 335 -7.17 12.69 19.78
N LEU A 336 -7.09 12.50 18.45
CA LEU A 336 -6.16 11.60 17.74
C LEU A 336 -6.57 10.12 17.65
N SER A 337 -7.85 9.78 17.92
CA SER A 337 -8.37 8.42 17.81
C SER A 337 -8.07 7.71 16.48
N ASP A 338 -8.10 8.44 15.36
CA ASP A 338 -7.73 7.88 14.04
C ASP A 338 -6.28 7.37 14.00
N PHE A 339 -5.33 8.11 14.59
CA PHE A 339 -3.92 7.73 14.61
C PHE A 339 -3.67 6.59 15.58
N LEU A 340 -4.16 6.73 16.82
CA LEU A 340 -4.04 5.73 17.88
C LEU A 340 -4.72 4.41 17.47
N GLY A 341 -5.92 4.54 16.91
CA GLY A 341 -6.70 3.45 16.36
C GLY A 341 -5.93 2.70 15.28
N ARG A 342 -5.37 3.37 14.27
CA ARG A 342 -4.57 2.71 13.22
C ARG A 342 -3.34 1.97 13.77
N LEU A 343 -2.68 2.52 14.79
CA LEU A 343 -1.50 1.90 15.41
C LEU A 343 -1.87 0.68 16.26
N LEU A 344 -3.01 0.71 16.96
CA LEU A 344 -3.45 -0.34 17.88
C LEU A 344 -4.51 -1.27 17.28
N ARG A 345 -4.94 -1.07 16.03
CA ARG A 345 -6.11 -1.74 15.41
C ARG A 345 -6.06 -3.27 15.36
N HIS A 346 -4.92 -3.90 15.61
CA HIS A 346 -4.77 -5.34 15.35
C HIS A 346 -4.06 -6.04 16.51
N ALA A 347 -4.72 -7.05 17.08
CA ALA A 347 -4.24 -7.77 18.27
C ALA A 347 -2.85 -8.40 18.08
N ARG A 348 -2.50 -8.82 16.85
CA ARG A 348 -1.21 -9.43 16.49
C ARG A 348 0.02 -8.78 17.14
N TRP A 349 0.10 -7.45 17.13
CA TRP A 349 1.22 -6.72 17.74
C TRP A 349 1.05 -6.57 19.25
N ASN A 350 -0.17 -6.26 19.69
CA ASN A 350 -0.51 -6.00 21.09
C ASN A 350 -0.40 -7.25 21.98
N VAL A 351 -0.34 -8.45 21.40
CA VAL A 351 -0.24 -9.73 22.11
C VAL A 351 1.19 -10.06 22.55
N MET A 352 2.24 -9.46 21.96
CA MET A 352 3.63 -9.79 22.35
C MET A 352 3.91 -9.66 23.86
N PRO A 353 3.45 -8.60 24.56
CA PRO A 353 3.62 -8.48 26.01
C PRO A 353 2.82 -9.53 26.79
N ILE A 354 1.69 -10.00 26.26
CA ILE A 354 0.88 -11.08 26.87
C ILE A 354 1.67 -12.39 26.85
N VAL A 355 2.29 -12.74 25.72
CA VAL A 355 3.11 -13.96 25.60
C VAL A 355 4.31 -13.89 26.55
N LEU A 356 4.97 -12.73 26.63
CA LEU A 356 6.05 -12.51 27.59
C LEU A 356 5.59 -12.69 29.03
N SER A 357 4.44 -12.12 29.38
CA SER A 357 3.87 -12.27 30.72
C SER A 357 3.57 -13.72 31.06
N ILE A 358 2.89 -14.47 30.17
CA ILE A 358 2.61 -15.90 30.37
C ILE A 358 3.90 -16.67 30.62
N SER A 359 4.94 -16.42 29.81
CA SER A 359 6.25 -17.04 29.96
C SER A 359 6.87 -16.78 31.34
N VAL A 360 6.97 -15.51 31.75
CA VAL A 360 7.56 -15.14 33.05
C VAL A 360 6.75 -15.72 34.21
N MET A 361 5.42 -15.69 34.12
CA MET A 361 4.53 -16.28 35.11
C MET A 361 4.65 -17.82 35.16
N CYS A 362 4.90 -18.50 34.04
CA CYS A 362 5.28 -19.92 34.04
C CYS A 362 6.57 -20.17 34.81
N GLY A 363 7.57 -19.29 34.64
CA GLY A 363 8.81 -19.34 35.43
C GLY A 363 8.55 -19.17 36.94
N PHE A 364 7.69 -18.22 37.32
CA PHE A 364 7.29 -18.04 38.73
C PHE A 364 6.53 -19.25 39.28
N SER A 365 5.62 -19.83 38.50
CA SER A 365 4.83 -21.00 38.89
C SER A 365 5.70 -22.23 39.07
N SER A 366 6.62 -22.48 38.13
CA SER A 366 7.65 -23.51 38.23
C SER A 366 8.48 -23.35 39.50
N PHE A 367 8.95 -22.14 39.77
CA PHE A 367 9.74 -21.86 40.96
C PHE A 367 8.96 -22.15 42.25
N ALA A 368 7.74 -21.64 42.36
CA ALA A 368 6.90 -21.86 43.55
C ALA A 368 6.58 -23.34 43.78
N ILE A 369 6.34 -24.09 42.71
CA ILE A 369 6.09 -25.54 42.77
C ILE A 369 7.34 -26.31 43.21
N LEU A 370 8.51 -25.99 42.65
CA LEU A 370 9.77 -26.62 43.04
C LEU A 370 10.16 -26.34 44.50
N GLU A 371 9.78 -25.17 45.01
CA GLU A 371 10.01 -24.80 46.41
C GLU A 371 9.05 -25.52 47.37
N LYS A 372 7.77 -25.69 46.98
CA LYS A 372 6.71 -26.17 47.89
C LYS A 372 6.38 -27.65 47.78
N LEU A 373 6.60 -28.29 46.63
CA LEU A 373 6.18 -29.67 46.36
C LEU A 373 7.38 -30.62 46.22
N LYS A 374 7.43 -31.69 47.05
CA LYS A 374 8.50 -32.69 47.05
C LYS A 374 8.75 -33.37 45.69
N ARG A 375 7.71 -33.53 44.86
CA ARG A 375 7.76 -34.11 43.50
C ARG A 375 7.42 -33.10 42.40
N GLY A 376 7.54 -31.79 42.68
CA GLY A 376 7.20 -30.72 41.73
C GLY A 376 8.01 -30.75 40.42
N TRP A 377 9.18 -31.39 40.43
CA TRP A 377 10.04 -31.53 39.24
C TRP A 377 9.40 -32.33 38.10
N VAL A 378 8.43 -33.22 38.39
CA VAL A 378 7.71 -34.01 37.37
C VAL A 378 6.79 -33.13 36.51
N ILE A 379 6.35 -31.99 37.04
CA ILE A 379 5.46 -31.07 36.32
C ILE A 379 6.21 -30.31 35.22
N LEU A 380 7.51 -30.07 35.38
CA LEU A 380 8.27 -29.26 34.41
C LEU A 380 8.38 -29.92 33.03
N PRO A 381 8.79 -31.20 32.90
CA PRO A 381 8.77 -31.90 31.61
C PRO A 381 7.41 -31.89 30.94
N LEU A 382 6.31 -31.97 31.71
CA LEU A 382 4.96 -31.89 31.17
C LEU A 382 4.68 -30.52 30.55
N VAL A 383 5.07 -29.43 31.19
CA VAL A 383 4.91 -28.08 30.62
C VAL A 383 5.75 -27.91 29.35
N PHE A 384 7.00 -28.41 29.33
CA PHE A 384 7.83 -28.44 28.12
C PHE A 384 7.15 -29.22 26.99
N LEU A 385 6.62 -30.40 27.29
CA LEU A 385 5.94 -31.25 26.31
C LEU A 385 4.69 -30.56 25.76
N VAL A 386 3.82 -30.04 26.63
CA VAL A 386 2.58 -29.36 26.24
C VAL A 386 2.87 -28.11 25.39
N ALA A 387 3.85 -27.29 25.79
CA ALA A 387 4.29 -26.15 24.98
C ALA A 387 4.79 -26.60 23.60
N SER A 388 5.59 -27.67 23.56
CA SER A 388 6.13 -28.23 22.30
C SER A 388 5.03 -28.77 21.38
N VAL A 389 4.07 -29.52 21.92
CA VAL A 389 2.91 -30.06 21.18
C VAL A 389 2.03 -28.93 20.67
N SER A 390 1.81 -27.89 21.47
CA SER A 390 1.01 -26.74 21.04
C SER A 390 1.68 -25.93 19.92
N ALA A 391 3.02 -25.98 19.84
CA ALA A 391 3.84 -25.32 18.83
C ALA A 391 4.52 -26.33 17.89
N TRP A 392 3.91 -27.49 17.65
CA TRP A 392 4.50 -28.60 16.91
C TRP A 392 5.07 -28.23 15.52
N PRO A 393 4.53 -27.25 14.76
CA PRO A 393 5.11 -26.92 13.46
C PRO A 393 6.58 -26.51 13.55
N MET A 394 7.03 -25.95 14.69
CA MET A 394 8.44 -25.62 14.92
C MET A 394 9.34 -26.85 14.81
N PHE A 395 8.87 -28.01 15.21
CA PHE A 395 9.69 -29.23 15.32
C PHE A 395 9.69 -30.08 14.05
N THR A 396 8.99 -29.65 13.01
CA THR A 396 9.01 -30.29 11.68
C THR A 396 10.35 -30.10 10.96
N GLY A 397 11.11 -29.06 11.29
CA GLY A 397 12.38 -28.70 10.64
C GLY A 397 12.27 -27.66 9.52
N ASP A 398 11.04 -27.31 9.10
CA ASP A 398 10.75 -26.35 8.04
C ASP A 398 9.42 -25.57 8.27
N MET A 399 8.98 -25.48 9.53
CA MET A 399 7.70 -24.84 9.91
C MET A 399 6.50 -25.41 9.15
N ASN A 400 6.33 -26.73 9.17
CA ASN A 400 5.27 -27.46 8.48
C ASN A 400 5.25 -27.13 6.98
N SER A 401 6.41 -27.29 6.33
CA SER A 401 6.66 -26.96 4.93
C SER A 401 6.54 -25.48 4.55
N TYR A 402 6.35 -24.56 5.50
CA TYR A 402 6.26 -23.14 5.21
C TYR A 402 7.62 -22.53 4.79
N TRP A 403 8.72 -23.10 5.30
CA TRP A 403 10.10 -22.76 4.95
C TRP A 403 10.77 -23.84 4.08
N LYS A 404 9.98 -24.64 3.36
CA LYS A 404 10.53 -25.66 2.49
C LYS A 404 11.24 -25.01 1.28
N PRO A 405 12.56 -25.21 1.10
CA PRO A 405 13.29 -24.56 0.02
C PRO A 405 12.87 -25.00 -1.39
N ALA A 406 12.98 -24.09 -2.36
CA ALA A 406 12.80 -24.36 -3.77
C ALA A 406 13.91 -23.68 -4.60
N ASN A 407 14.26 -24.27 -5.74
CA ASN A 407 15.18 -23.63 -6.68
C ASN A 407 14.42 -22.60 -7.53
N PRO A 408 15.05 -21.45 -7.87
CA PRO A 408 14.44 -20.51 -8.79
C PRO A 408 14.27 -21.19 -10.16
N PRO A 409 13.12 -21.02 -10.83
CA PRO A 409 12.93 -21.62 -12.14
C PRO A 409 13.90 -21.05 -13.17
N GLU A 410 14.36 -21.93 -14.06
CA GLU A 410 15.31 -21.57 -15.13
C GLU A 410 14.76 -20.45 -16.04
N ASP A 411 13.45 -20.40 -16.26
CA ASP A 411 12.77 -19.33 -16.99
C ASP A 411 13.13 -17.93 -16.50
N TYR A 412 13.05 -17.69 -15.18
CA TYR A 412 13.36 -16.38 -14.60
C TYR A 412 14.84 -16.05 -14.75
N VAL A 413 15.73 -17.04 -14.55
CA VAL A 413 17.18 -16.86 -14.73
C VAL A 413 17.51 -16.51 -16.17
N ARG A 414 16.91 -17.19 -17.15
CA ARG A 414 17.12 -16.93 -18.58
C ARG A 414 16.55 -15.58 -19.01
N ILE A 415 15.34 -15.23 -18.56
CA ILE A 415 14.74 -13.91 -18.83
C ILE A 415 15.64 -12.81 -18.26
N ASN A 416 16.05 -12.91 -17.00
CA ASN A 416 16.92 -11.91 -16.38
C ASN A 416 18.27 -11.78 -17.09
N LYS A 417 18.86 -12.87 -17.59
CA LYS A 417 20.07 -12.82 -18.41
C LYS A 417 19.88 -12.08 -19.74
N ILE A 418 18.68 -12.17 -20.34
CA ILE A 418 18.33 -11.38 -21.54
C ILE A 418 18.17 -9.91 -21.16
N LEU A 419 17.46 -9.64 -20.07
CA LEU A 419 17.18 -8.28 -19.59
C LEU A 419 18.44 -7.55 -19.11
N GLU A 420 19.44 -8.23 -18.55
CA GLU A 420 20.75 -7.67 -18.17
C GLU A 420 21.49 -6.99 -19.34
N ARG A 421 21.18 -7.37 -20.58
CA ARG A 421 21.74 -6.77 -21.81
C ARG A 421 20.81 -5.75 -22.46
N GLY A 422 19.60 -5.63 -21.94
CA GLY A 422 18.60 -4.70 -22.43
C GLY A 422 18.70 -3.33 -21.78
N SER A 423 17.83 -2.42 -22.18
CA SER A 423 17.66 -1.09 -21.58
C SER A 423 16.17 -0.81 -21.38
N GLY A 424 15.86 0.24 -20.61
CA GLY A 424 14.49 0.63 -20.28
C GLY A 424 13.81 -0.30 -19.27
N HIS A 425 12.50 -0.35 -19.31
CA HIS A 425 11.65 -1.03 -18.34
C HIS A 425 11.08 -2.35 -18.87
N VAL A 426 10.77 -3.26 -17.95
CA VAL A 426 9.97 -4.46 -18.18
C VAL A 426 8.68 -4.39 -17.38
N LEU A 427 7.54 -4.74 -17.98
CA LEU A 427 6.29 -4.94 -17.25
C LEU A 427 6.04 -6.43 -17.03
N TRP A 428 5.93 -6.84 -15.76
CA TRP A 428 5.63 -8.20 -15.37
C TRP A 428 4.13 -8.40 -15.15
N PHE A 429 3.54 -9.37 -15.84
CA PHE A 429 2.12 -9.68 -15.73
C PHE A 429 1.84 -11.15 -15.35
N PRO A 430 0.84 -11.38 -14.49
CA PRO A 430 0.08 -10.38 -13.71
C PRO A 430 0.93 -9.74 -12.59
N GLY A 431 0.69 -8.48 -12.23
CA GLY A 431 1.56 -7.76 -11.28
C GLY A 431 1.74 -8.37 -9.88
N ASN A 432 0.83 -9.25 -9.46
CA ASN A 432 0.87 -9.93 -8.17
C ASN A 432 0.83 -11.44 -8.35
N LEU A 433 1.74 -12.14 -7.67
CA LEU A 433 1.75 -13.59 -7.57
C LEU A 433 1.15 -14.05 -6.23
N ARG A 434 0.31 -15.08 -6.27
CA ARG A 434 0.05 -15.87 -5.05
C ARG A 434 1.30 -16.71 -4.73
N ARG A 435 1.13 -17.99 -4.42
CA ARG A 435 2.22 -18.94 -4.42
C ARG A 435 2.47 -19.42 -5.86
N ALA A 436 3.71 -19.71 -6.24
CA ALA A 436 3.97 -20.37 -7.51
C ALA A 436 3.76 -21.89 -7.46
N VAL A 437 3.46 -22.50 -8.61
CA VAL A 437 3.35 -23.96 -8.74
C VAL A 437 4.69 -24.66 -8.49
N TRP A 438 5.81 -24.03 -8.86
CA TRP A 438 7.16 -24.54 -8.64
C TRP A 438 7.66 -24.37 -7.19
N SER A 439 7.04 -23.49 -6.40
CA SER A 439 7.39 -23.34 -4.99
C SER A 439 6.99 -24.58 -4.21
N LYS A 440 7.94 -25.14 -3.46
CA LYS A 440 7.70 -26.27 -2.55
C LYS A 440 7.05 -25.83 -1.24
N GLN A 441 6.94 -24.53 -0.98
CA GLN A 441 6.38 -24.04 0.27
C GLN A 441 4.88 -24.33 0.34
N ARG A 442 4.43 -24.84 1.48
CA ARG A 442 3.03 -25.19 1.73
C ARG A 442 2.55 -24.57 3.03
N GLY A 443 1.23 -24.54 3.19
CA GLY A 443 0.53 -24.23 4.41
C GLY A 443 -0.88 -24.79 4.31
N GLU A 444 -1.69 -24.56 5.33
CA GLU A 444 -3.07 -25.09 5.42
C GLU A 444 -3.95 -24.62 4.25
N LYS A 445 -3.76 -23.37 3.79
CA LYS A 445 -4.58 -22.79 2.73
C LYS A 445 -3.87 -22.79 1.38
N GLU A 446 -4.65 -22.83 0.31
CA GLU A 446 -4.15 -22.71 -1.08
C GLU A 446 -3.31 -21.43 -1.28
N THR A 447 -3.55 -20.40 -0.47
CA THR A 447 -2.91 -19.09 -0.54
C THR A 447 -1.71 -18.93 0.40
N SER A 448 -1.39 -19.93 1.22
CA SER A 448 -0.31 -19.82 2.21
C SER A 448 1.06 -19.75 1.53
N ALA A 449 1.99 -19.00 2.14
CA ALA A 449 3.32 -18.68 1.60
C ALA A 449 3.27 -18.06 0.18
N PRO A 450 2.62 -16.88 0.02
CA PRO A 450 2.66 -16.16 -1.25
C PRO A 450 4.07 -15.58 -1.52
N MET A 451 4.34 -15.28 -2.78
CA MET A 451 5.61 -14.70 -3.26
C MET A 451 5.43 -13.38 -4.02
N ASP A 452 4.19 -12.91 -4.19
CA ASP A 452 3.75 -11.59 -4.69
C ASP A 452 4.62 -10.97 -5.79
N HIS A 453 5.56 -10.11 -5.42
CA HIS A 453 6.36 -9.32 -6.34
C HIS A 453 7.66 -10.01 -6.76
N PHE A 454 7.80 -11.33 -6.57
CA PHE A 454 8.99 -12.08 -6.94
C PHE A 454 9.49 -11.78 -8.37
N PRO A 455 8.65 -11.81 -9.42
CA PRO A 455 9.11 -11.50 -10.78
C PRO A 455 9.67 -10.08 -10.92
N ILE A 456 9.05 -9.11 -10.23
CA ILE A 456 9.43 -7.69 -10.27
C ILE A 456 10.72 -7.45 -9.47
N ARG A 457 10.80 -7.97 -8.25
CA ARG A 457 11.94 -7.75 -7.33
C ARG A 457 13.19 -8.49 -7.76
N SER A 458 13.05 -9.66 -8.39
CA SER A 458 14.18 -10.39 -8.98
C SER A 458 14.53 -9.94 -10.40
N SER A 459 13.82 -8.97 -10.97
CA SER A 459 14.06 -8.46 -12.32
C SER A 459 15.42 -7.75 -12.41
N SER A 460 16.15 -8.02 -13.49
CA SER A 460 17.40 -7.30 -13.80
C SER A 460 17.17 -5.91 -14.41
N LEU A 461 15.97 -5.66 -14.97
CA LEU A 461 15.56 -4.31 -15.40
C LEU A 461 14.48 -3.72 -14.48
N PRO A 462 14.41 -2.38 -14.39
CA PRO A 462 13.34 -1.67 -13.70
C PRO A 462 11.95 -2.06 -14.20
N SER A 463 10.95 -1.93 -13.34
CA SER A 463 9.53 -2.21 -13.65
C SER A 463 8.65 -1.20 -12.92
N TYR A 464 7.38 -1.12 -13.32
CA TYR A 464 6.39 -0.31 -12.61
C TYR A 464 5.52 -1.16 -11.69
N ALA A 465 5.14 -0.59 -10.55
CA ALA A 465 4.09 -1.14 -9.72
C ALA A 465 2.72 -0.97 -10.40
N LEU A 466 2.25 -2.02 -11.09
CA LEU A 466 1.01 -2.00 -11.89
C LEU A 466 -0.24 -1.57 -11.12
N HIS A 467 -0.24 -1.66 -9.80
CA HIS A 467 -1.39 -1.37 -8.92
C HIS A 467 -1.43 0.08 -8.41
N GLU A 468 -0.32 0.81 -8.55
CA GLU A 468 -0.12 2.15 -8.00
C GLU A 468 -0.47 3.26 -9.01
N SER A 469 -0.58 2.93 -10.30
CA SER A 469 -0.95 3.89 -11.35
C SER A 469 -2.24 3.48 -12.06
N TYR A 470 -3.16 4.44 -12.18
CA TYR A 470 -4.42 4.25 -12.87
C TYR A 470 -4.26 4.06 -14.39
N LEU A 471 -3.13 4.50 -14.96
CA LEU A 471 -2.78 4.22 -16.36
C LEU A 471 -2.72 2.70 -16.59
N PHE A 472 -2.02 1.97 -15.73
CA PHE A 472 -1.94 0.52 -15.82
C PHE A 472 -3.26 -0.15 -15.45
N ASP A 473 -4.08 0.39 -14.54
CA ASP A 473 -5.42 -0.17 -14.29
C ASP A 473 -6.30 -0.18 -15.55
N TYR A 474 -6.16 0.82 -16.43
CA TYR A 474 -6.94 0.95 -17.65
C TYR A 474 -6.31 0.23 -18.86
N TYR A 475 -5.02 0.44 -19.09
CA TYR A 475 -4.30 -0.09 -20.25
C TYR A 475 -3.63 -1.44 -20.01
N ASN A 476 -3.97 -2.14 -18.93
CA ASN A 476 -3.54 -3.51 -18.68
C ASN A 476 -4.44 -4.51 -19.42
N PHE A 477 -3.81 -5.29 -20.30
CA PHE A 477 -4.50 -6.22 -21.17
C PHE A 477 -4.71 -7.62 -20.56
N LEU A 478 -4.26 -7.84 -19.32
CA LEU A 478 -4.63 -8.99 -18.47
C LEU A 478 -5.67 -8.63 -17.41
N SER A 479 -6.03 -7.35 -17.30
CA SER A 479 -6.86 -6.75 -16.25
C SER A 479 -6.23 -6.83 -14.83
N ARG A 480 -6.65 -5.98 -13.88
CA ARG A 480 -6.17 -5.99 -12.47
C ARG A 480 -6.37 -7.35 -11.75
N GLY A 481 -7.19 -8.21 -12.35
CA GLY A 481 -7.44 -9.61 -12.06
C GLY A 481 -8.63 -10.05 -12.93
N PRO A 482 -8.57 -11.14 -13.72
CA PRO A 482 -9.68 -11.56 -14.57
C PRO A 482 -10.97 -11.77 -13.77
N GLY A 483 -12.01 -10.99 -14.10
CA GLY A 483 -13.30 -10.97 -13.41
C GLY A 483 -13.42 -9.99 -12.23
N MET A 484 -12.33 -9.34 -11.82
CA MET A 484 -12.36 -8.20 -10.88
C MET A 484 -12.35 -6.87 -11.64
N SER A 485 -11.55 -6.72 -12.70
CA SER A 485 -11.67 -5.51 -13.51
C SER A 485 -13.05 -5.45 -14.17
N PRO A 486 -13.76 -4.32 -14.02
CA PRO A 486 -15.00 -4.12 -14.76
C PRO A 486 -14.76 -3.71 -16.21
N PHE A 487 -13.53 -3.44 -16.61
CA PHE A 487 -13.19 -2.94 -17.94
C PHE A 487 -12.86 -4.05 -18.92
N GLU A 488 -13.19 -3.76 -20.18
CA GLU A 488 -12.69 -4.51 -21.30
C GLU A 488 -11.17 -4.32 -21.39
N VAL A 489 -10.49 -5.37 -21.82
CA VAL A 489 -9.05 -5.34 -22.09
C VAL A 489 -8.79 -4.36 -23.22
N TYR A 490 -7.79 -3.49 -23.06
CA TYR A 490 -7.33 -2.64 -24.14
C TYR A 490 -6.79 -3.48 -25.31
N GLN A 491 -7.30 -3.25 -26.53
CA GLN A 491 -6.94 -4.00 -27.74
C GLN A 491 -6.18 -3.17 -28.79
N GLY A 492 -5.91 -1.89 -28.52
CA GLY A 492 -5.18 -1.03 -29.45
C GLY A 492 -3.66 -1.24 -29.42
N ASP A 493 -2.90 -0.23 -29.84
CA ASP A 493 -1.45 -0.34 -29.98
C ASP A 493 -0.70 -0.18 -28.66
N LEU A 494 -0.46 -1.31 -27.99
CA LEU A 494 0.29 -1.37 -26.73
C LEU A 494 1.71 -0.80 -26.84
N GLU A 495 2.34 -0.87 -28.00
CA GLU A 495 3.70 -0.35 -28.19
C GLU A 495 3.72 1.17 -28.10
N LYS A 496 2.76 1.83 -28.75
CA LYS A 496 2.61 3.28 -28.64
C LYS A 496 2.13 3.73 -27.26
N ILE A 497 1.35 2.92 -26.53
CA ILE A 497 0.96 3.27 -25.16
C ILE A 497 2.12 3.21 -24.18
N TYR A 498 2.97 2.19 -24.31
CA TYR A 498 4.03 1.93 -23.33
C TYR A 498 5.37 2.58 -23.71
N SER A 499 5.58 2.96 -24.98
CA SER A 499 6.82 3.63 -25.41
C SER A 499 7.14 4.93 -24.68
N PRO A 500 6.17 5.82 -24.35
CA PRO A 500 6.46 7.05 -23.62
C PRO A 500 6.91 6.79 -22.18
N LEU A 501 6.68 5.57 -21.67
CA LEU A 501 7.09 5.11 -20.35
C LEU A 501 8.41 4.32 -20.40
N ASN A 502 9.13 4.36 -21.53
CA ASN A 502 10.39 3.64 -21.73
C ASN A 502 10.27 2.13 -21.42
N VAL A 503 9.11 1.52 -21.68
CA VAL A 503 8.88 0.08 -21.50
C VAL A 503 9.27 -0.64 -22.79
N ASN A 504 10.32 -1.45 -22.71
CA ASN A 504 10.88 -2.18 -23.84
C ASN A 504 10.50 -3.68 -23.85
N TYR A 505 9.96 -4.16 -22.72
CA TYR A 505 9.69 -5.58 -22.54
C TYR A 505 8.36 -5.82 -21.82
N LEU A 506 7.65 -6.84 -22.28
CA LEU A 506 6.50 -7.41 -21.57
C LEU A 506 6.85 -8.84 -21.16
N ALA A 507 6.79 -9.11 -19.87
CA ALA A 507 7.04 -10.43 -19.31
C ALA A 507 5.74 -11.00 -18.75
N PHE A 508 5.45 -12.26 -19.11
CA PHE A 508 4.29 -12.99 -18.67
C PHE A 508 4.74 -14.16 -17.83
N HIS A 509 4.19 -14.30 -16.64
CA HIS A 509 4.36 -15.51 -15.85
C HIS A 509 3.01 -16.18 -15.63
N TYR A 510 2.99 -17.49 -15.84
CA TYR A 510 1.82 -18.36 -15.77
C TYR A 510 2.14 -19.56 -14.88
N ASP A 511 2.67 -19.25 -13.71
CA ASP A 511 3.08 -20.17 -12.67
C ASP A 511 2.35 -19.92 -11.35
N GLY A 512 1.27 -19.15 -11.36
CA GLY A 512 0.46 -18.90 -10.17
C GLY A 512 -0.36 -20.11 -9.73
N THR A 513 -0.57 -20.26 -8.42
CA THR A 513 -1.62 -21.15 -7.88
C THR A 513 -2.92 -20.37 -7.69
N TRP A 514 -4.02 -20.86 -8.27
CA TRP A 514 -5.30 -20.16 -8.31
C TRP A 514 -6.34 -20.76 -7.36
N THR A 515 -7.07 -19.90 -6.65
CA THR A 515 -8.15 -20.30 -5.75
C THR A 515 -9.31 -20.91 -6.52
N LYS A 516 -10.19 -21.67 -5.84
CA LYS A 516 -11.44 -22.17 -6.45
C LYS A 516 -12.31 -21.05 -7.05
N SER A 517 -12.36 -19.87 -6.42
CA SER A 517 -13.13 -18.71 -6.90
C SER A 517 -12.56 -18.13 -8.20
N GLU A 518 -11.23 -18.02 -8.28
CA GLU A 518 -10.51 -17.53 -9.47
C GLU A 518 -10.64 -18.50 -10.64
N ARG A 519 -10.50 -19.81 -10.38
CA ARG A 519 -10.72 -20.85 -11.40
C ARG A 519 -12.14 -20.84 -11.95
N LYS A 520 -13.16 -20.61 -11.11
CA LYS A 520 -14.55 -20.43 -11.57
C LYS A 520 -14.73 -19.20 -12.48
N ARG A 521 -13.84 -18.21 -12.38
CA ARG A 521 -13.79 -17.03 -13.26
C ARG A 521 -12.83 -17.22 -14.45
N ASN A 522 -12.42 -18.46 -14.73
CA ASN A 522 -11.46 -18.85 -15.76
C ASN A 522 -10.06 -18.22 -15.61
N PHE A 523 -9.67 -17.85 -14.38
CA PHE A 523 -8.32 -17.36 -14.13
C PHE A 523 -7.38 -18.53 -13.85
N THR A 524 -6.63 -18.91 -14.87
CA THR A 524 -5.72 -20.05 -14.88
C THR A 524 -4.40 -19.70 -15.56
N ASN A 525 -3.38 -20.53 -15.34
CA ASN A 525 -2.11 -20.42 -16.04
C ASN A 525 -2.30 -20.59 -17.56
N ASP A 526 -3.22 -21.47 -17.98
CA ASP A 526 -3.55 -21.65 -19.39
C ASP A 526 -4.18 -20.41 -20.02
N TYR A 527 -5.04 -19.70 -19.28
CA TYR A 527 -5.61 -18.43 -19.73
C TYR A 527 -4.51 -17.39 -19.97
N ILE A 528 -3.61 -17.18 -19.00
CA ILE A 528 -2.49 -16.23 -19.15
C ILE A 528 -1.58 -16.65 -20.31
N LYS A 529 -1.26 -17.94 -20.41
CA LYS A 529 -0.45 -18.49 -21.50
C LYS A 529 -1.11 -18.32 -22.86
N SER A 530 -2.44 -18.43 -22.94
CA SER A 530 -3.18 -18.19 -24.18
C SER A 530 -3.09 -16.73 -24.63
N ILE A 531 -3.13 -15.79 -23.69
CA ILE A 531 -2.95 -14.36 -23.97
C ILE A 531 -1.52 -14.10 -24.46
N ALA A 532 -0.51 -14.65 -23.77
CA ALA A 532 0.88 -14.53 -24.20
C ALA A 532 1.10 -15.09 -25.62
N ARG A 533 0.51 -16.25 -25.95
CA ARG A 533 0.60 -16.85 -27.30
C ARG A 533 -0.08 -16.04 -28.39
N ASN A 534 -1.19 -15.38 -28.06
CA ASN A 534 -1.95 -14.55 -29.00
C ASN A 534 -1.35 -13.14 -29.14
N LEU A 535 -0.34 -12.78 -28.35
CA LEU A 535 0.32 -11.49 -28.43
C LEU A 535 1.14 -11.42 -29.72
N LYS A 536 0.71 -10.57 -30.65
CA LYS A 536 1.38 -10.31 -31.93
C LYS A 536 2.61 -9.41 -31.76
N LYS A 537 3.56 -9.80 -30.91
CA LYS A 537 4.83 -9.07 -30.65
C LYS A 537 6.03 -10.01 -30.75
N LYS A 538 7.23 -9.45 -30.92
CA LYS A 538 8.47 -10.23 -31.07
C LYS A 538 8.76 -10.99 -29.76
N LYS A 539 8.59 -12.30 -29.80
CA LYS A 539 8.90 -13.20 -28.68
C LYS A 539 10.41 -13.38 -28.56
N LEU A 540 10.96 -13.04 -27.40
CA LEU A 540 12.38 -13.20 -27.08
C LEU A 540 12.65 -14.51 -26.33
N TYR A 541 11.69 -14.95 -25.52
CA TYR A 541 11.77 -16.19 -24.75
C TYR A 541 10.37 -16.76 -24.48
N GLU A 542 10.24 -18.08 -24.46
CA GLU A 542 9.06 -18.78 -23.94
C GLU A 542 9.54 -20.07 -23.29
N GLY A 543 9.24 -20.22 -22.00
CA GLY A 543 9.63 -21.37 -21.20
C GLY A 543 8.41 -22.14 -20.68
N LYS A 544 8.61 -22.79 -19.52
CA LYS A 544 7.57 -23.57 -18.86
C LYS A 544 6.62 -22.73 -18.00
N TYR A 545 7.13 -21.65 -17.43
CA TYR A 545 6.49 -20.82 -16.41
C TYR A 545 6.39 -19.36 -16.84
N ALA A 546 7.23 -18.89 -17.76
CA ALA A 546 7.21 -17.50 -18.21
C ALA A 546 7.52 -17.33 -19.70
N ALA A 547 7.19 -16.15 -20.23
CA ALA A 547 7.51 -15.73 -21.59
C ALA A 547 7.89 -14.25 -21.60
N LEU A 548 8.78 -13.87 -22.50
CA LEU A 548 9.29 -12.51 -22.67
C LEU A 548 9.07 -12.04 -24.11
N PHE A 549 8.54 -10.83 -24.25
CA PHE A 549 8.29 -10.17 -25.51
C PHE A 549 8.98 -8.83 -25.54
N SER A 550 9.50 -8.46 -26.70
CA SER A 550 9.97 -7.10 -26.97
C SER A 550 8.81 -6.25 -27.44
N VAL A 551 8.72 -5.05 -26.87
CA VAL A 551 7.95 -3.92 -27.37
C VAL A 551 8.94 -2.79 -27.61
N ARG A 552 8.91 -2.16 -28.77
CA ARG A 552 9.88 -1.12 -29.12
C ARG A 552 9.57 0.12 -28.27
N GLY A 553 10.48 0.54 -27.40
CA GLY A 553 10.35 1.80 -26.67
C GLY A 553 11.38 2.84 -27.10
N SER A 554 11.06 4.09 -26.79
CA SER A 554 11.96 5.25 -26.95
C SER A 554 12.86 5.39 -25.72
N GLY A 555 13.94 6.16 -25.84
CA GLY A 555 14.85 6.46 -24.72
C GLY A 555 14.14 7.05 -23.48
N GLU A 556 14.87 7.06 -22.37
CA GLU A 556 14.37 7.42 -21.04
C GLU A 556 13.97 8.90 -20.90
N PHE A 557 14.70 9.77 -21.61
CA PHE A 557 14.42 11.21 -21.70
C PHE A 557 13.95 11.57 -23.10
N THR A 558 12.87 12.33 -23.17
CA THR A 558 12.36 12.88 -24.44
C THR A 558 11.81 14.29 -24.23
N ALA A 559 12.04 15.19 -25.17
CA ALA A 559 11.38 16.49 -25.23
C ALA A 559 10.08 16.32 -26.00
N ARG A 560 8.99 16.89 -25.47
CA ARG A 560 7.67 16.79 -26.04
C ARG A 560 6.97 18.14 -25.99
N LYS A 561 5.94 18.34 -26.83
CA LYS A 561 4.98 19.43 -26.63
C LYS A 561 4.16 19.14 -25.37
N ALA A 562 4.00 20.14 -24.51
CA ALA A 562 3.22 20.03 -23.28
C ALA A 562 1.72 20.20 -23.58
N VAL A 563 0.90 19.22 -23.19
CA VAL A 563 -0.57 19.26 -23.40
C VAL A 563 -1.28 18.96 -22.08
N GLY A 564 -2.08 19.91 -21.59
CA GLY A 564 -2.91 19.70 -20.41
C GLY A 564 -4.18 18.91 -20.73
N VAL A 565 -4.47 17.84 -20.01
CA VAL A 565 -5.65 16.98 -20.25
C VAL A 565 -6.57 17.00 -19.04
N SER A 566 -7.79 17.52 -19.21
CA SER A 566 -8.84 17.48 -18.18
C SER A 566 -9.88 16.39 -18.40
N SER A 567 -9.85 15.75 -19.56
CA SER A 567 -10.69 14.60 -19.92
C SER A 567 -10.14 13.25 -19.43
N GLY A 568 -10.91 12.18 -19.64
CA GLY A 568 -10.57 10.81 -19.25
C GLY A 568 -9.36 10.16 -19.93
N LEU A 569 -8.95 8.99 -19.43
CA LEU A 569 -7.78 8.26 -19.94
C LEU A 569 -7.90 7.84 -21.41
N LYS A 570 -9.12 7.60 -21.92
CA LYS A 570 -9.39 7.31 -23.34
C LYS A 570 -8.74 8.32 -24.28
N THR A 571 -8.60 9.57 -23.86
CA THR A 571 -7.97 10.62 -24.66
C THR A 571 -6.54 10.26 -25.09
N LEU A 572 -5.78 9.54 -24.28
CA LEU A 572 -4.45 9.06 -24.67
C LEU A 572 -4.53 8.12 -25.89
N GLU A 573 -5.44 7.16 -25.90
CA GLU A 573 -5.66 6.26 -27.05
C GLU A 573 -5.95 7.06 -28.33
N HIS A 574 -6.82 8.07 -28.24
CA HIS A 574 -7.18 8.86 -29.41
C HIS A 574 -6.04 9.75 -29.90
N VAL A 575 -5.25 10.34 -29.00
CA VAL A 575 -4.03 11.10 -29.36
C VAL A 575 -3.03 10.19 -30.07
N ILE A 576 -2.81 8.98 -29.55
CA ILE A 576 -1.90 7.98 -30.13
C ILE A 576 -2.30 7.56 -31.57
N ASN A 577 -3.61 7.53 -31.84
CA ASN A 577 -4.13 7.15 -33.15
C ASN A 577 -4.04 8.26 -34.21
N VAL A 578 -3.87 9.53 -33.80
CA VAL A 578 -3.82 10.68 -34.72
C VAL A 578 -2.46 11.35 -34.81
N SER A 579 -1.53 11.06 -33.89
CA SER A 579 -0.20 11.65 -33.87
C SER A 579 0.89 10.60 -34.08
N GLU A 580 1.88 10.91 -34.92
CA GLU A 580 3.07 10.07 -35.06
C GLU A 580 3.97 10.20 -33.81
N GLU A 581 4.17 11.44 -33.35
CA GLU A 581 4.86 11.75 -32.10
C GLU A 581 3.85 12.01 -30.99
N ILE A 582 3.97 11.28 -29.88
CA ILE A 582 3.03 11.42 -28.76
C ILE A 582 3.41 12.65 -27.93
N PRO A 583 2.55 13.69 -27.82
CA PRO A 583 2.83 14.84 -26.97
C PRO A 583 2.81 14.44 -25.50
N GLY A 584 3.51 15.18 -24.64
CA GLY A 584 3.51 14.90 -23.21
C GLY A 584 2.20 15.33 -22.58
N LEU A 585 1.34 14.35 -22.29
CA LEU A 585 0.01 14.56 -21.72
C LEU A 585 0.09 14.71 -20.20
N ILE A 586 -0.23 15.89 -19.70
CA ILE A 586 -0.28 16.20 -18.27
C ILE A 586 -1.75 16.08 -17.83
N PHE A 587 -2.09 14.98 -17.16
CA PHE A 587 -3.44 14.75 -16.68
C PHE A 587 -3.72 15.61 -15.43
N TRP A 588 -4.78 16.40 -15.50
CA TRP A 588 -5.10 17.43 -14.52
C TRP A 588 -5.64 16.81 -13.22
N ASP A 589 -4.79 16.69 -12.19
CA ASP A 589 -5.17 16.10 -10.90
C ASP A 589 -5.41 17.10 -9.76
N LYS A 590 -4.93 18.36 -9.85
CA LYS A 590 -5.07 19.42 -8.81
C LYS A 590 -4.36 20.75 -9.11
N ARG A 591 -3.50 20.84 -10.12
CA ARG A 591 -2.54 21.96 -10.33
C ARG A 591 -2.93 22.86 -11.49
N GLU A 592 -2.59 24.15 -11.40
CA GLU A 592 -2.56 25.02 -12.60
C GLU A 592 -1.49 24.46 -13.55
N VAL A 593 -1.94 23.96 -14.70
CA VAL A 593 -1.04 23.51 -15.77
C VAL A 593 -0.90 24.67 -16.76
N ASP A 594 0.28 25.31 -16.73
CA ASP A 594 0.60 26.40 -17.65
C ASP A 594 1.03 25.83 -19.02
N THR A 595 0.03 25.39 -19.76
CA THR A 595 0.18 24.90 -21.13
C THR A 595 -0.62 25.77 -22.08
N GLU A 596 -0.12 25.89 -23.31
CA GLU A 596 -0.78 26.58 -24.43
C GLU A 596 -1.94 25.77 -24.99
N ILE A 597 -1.86 24.43 -24.90
CA ILE A 597 -2.82 23.49 -25.47
C ILE A 597 -3.51 22.70 -24.35
N LEU A 598 -4.84 22.69 -24.39
CA LEU A 598 -5.71 22.05 -23.41
C LEU A 598 -6.68 21.09 -24.09
N ILE A 599 -6.84 19.87 -23.57
CA ILE A 599 -7.82 18.90 -24.05
C ILE A 599 -8.90 18.63 -23.00
N GLY A 600 -10.14 19.02 -23.28
CA GLY A 600 -11.30 18.72 -22.45
C GLY A 600 -12.39 19.80 -22.48
N ASP A 601 -13.27 19.79 -21.46
CA ASP A 601 -14.31 20.82 -21.31
C ASP A 601 -13.72 22.02 -20.58
N TRP A 602 -13.91 23.24 -21.09
CA TRP A 602 -13.38 24.45 -20.44
C TRP A 602 -13.86 24.60 -18.98
N ARG A 603 -15.02 24.01 -18.64
CA ARG A 603 -15.57 24.01 -17.28
C ARG A 603 -14.77 23.15 -16.32
N ASP A 604 -13.96 22.20 -16.80
CA ASP A 604 -13.06 21.44 -15.95
C ASP A 604 -12.03 22.38 -15.25
N PHE A 605 -11.65 23.49 -15.89
CA PHE A 605 -10.74 24.50 -15.33
C PHE A 605 -11.38 25.36 -14.22
N LEU A 606 -12.70 25.29 -14.01
CA LEU A 606 -13.36 25.93 -12.87
C LEU A 606 -12.76 25.46 -11.54
N VAL A 607 -12.32 24.20 -11.48
CA VAL A 607 -11.72 23.57 -10.29
C VAL A 607 -10.41 24.27 -9.85
N GLY A 608 -9.74 24.99 -10.77
CA GLY A 608 -8.51 25.72 -10.46
C GLY A 608 -8.72 27.14 -9.90
N LYS A 609 -9.86 27.79 -10.19
CA LYS A 609 -10.14 29.18 -9.79
C LYS A 609 -11.21 29.34 -8.72
N GLY A 610 -12.27 28.52 -8.76
CA GLY A 610 -13.39 28.66 -7.82
C GLY A 610 -13.17 27.94 -6.48
N VAL A 611 -14.03 28.21 -5.51
CA VAL A 611 -14.10 27.46 -4.26
C VAL A 611 -14.66 26.07 -4.54
N VAL A 612 -13.80 25.06 -4.47
CA VAL A 612 -14.16 23.66 -4.76
C VAL A 612 -14.67 22.96 -3.50
N ILE A 613 -15.92 22.51 -3.55
CA ILE A 613 -16.51 21.64 -2.54
C ILE A 613 -16.50 20.21 -3.07
N SER A 614 -15.75 19.32 -2.40
CA SER A 614 -15.74 17.88 -2.70
C SER A 614 -16.72 17.17 -1.77
N PRO A 615 -17.86 16.65 -2.26
CA PRO A 615 -18.83 15.92 -1.45
C PRO A 615 -18.21 14.71 -0.74
N LYS A 616 -17.19 14.09 -1.34
CA LYS A 616 -16.46 12.96 -0.74
C LYS A 616 -15.95 13.28 0.68
N LYS A 617 -15.46 14.51 0.92
CA LYS A 617 -14.94 14.92 2.24
C LYS A 617 -15.98 14.86 3.36
N PHE A 618 -17.26 14.88 3.01
CA PHE A 618 -18.37 14.93 3.95
C PHE A 618 -19.13 13.60 4.06
N SER A 619 -18.99 12.71 3.07
CA SER A 619 -19.49 11.32 3.15
C SER A 619 -18.53 10.45 3.97
N LYS A 620 -19.01 9.89 5.09
CA LYS A 620 -18.17 9.17 6.05
C LYS A 620 -18.22 7.65 5.97
N GLN A 621 -19.31 7.08 5.47
CA GLN A 621 -19.58 5.65 5.53
C GLN A 621 -19.66 5.04 4.13
N PHE A 622 -19.19 3.80 3.97
CA PHE A 622 -19.26 3.06 2.71
C PHE A 622 -20.48 2.14 2.67
N LEU A 623 -21.67 2.72 2.67
CA LEU A 623 -22.96 2.00 2.61
C LEU A 623 -23.87 2.62 1.53
N PRO A 624 -23.54 2.51 0.24
CA PRO A 624 -24.23 3.24 -0.84
C PRO A 624 -25.69 2.83 -1.07
N LYS A 625 -26.17 1.81 -0.36
CA LYS A 625 -27.61 1.45 -0.29
C LYS A 625 -28.41 2.34 0.67
N GLU A 626 -27.74 3.00 1.60
CA GLU A 626 -28.34 3.71 2.72
C GLU A 626 -27.89 5.17 2.74
N VAL A 627 -26.61 5.45 2.47
CA VAL A 627 -26.01 6.79 2.61
C VAL A 627 -25.10 7.16 1.44
N TRP A 628 -24.87 8.46 1.27
CA TRP A 628 -23.82 8.99 0.40
C TRP A 628 -22.46 8.43 0.81
N SER A 629 -21.85 7.66 -0.08
CA SER A 629 -20.62 6.92 0.19
C SER A 629 -19.43 7.52 -0.56
N PRO A 630 -18.27 7.65 0.10
CA PRO A 630 -17.06 8.16 -0.55
C PRO A 630 -16.42 7.09 -1.44
N ALA A 631 -15.88 7.50 -2.59
CA ALA A 631 -14.98 6.70 -3.40
C ALA A 631 -14.05 7.58 -4.26
N PHE A 632 -13.12 6.98 -4.97
CA PHE A 632 -12.47 7.52 -6.16
C PHE A 632 -12.98 6.77 -7.40
N VAL A 633 -12.83 7.39 -8.57
CA VAL A 633 -13.18 6.73 -9.84
C VAL A 633 -12.30 5.51 -10.15
N SER A 634 -11.10 5.46 -9.55
CA SER A 634 -10.16 4.34 -9.61
C SER A 634 -10.43 3.24 -8.58
N ASP A 635 -11.34 3.46 -7.61
CA ASP A 635 -11.61 2.48 -6.57
C ASP A 635 -12.32 1.26 -7.16
N TYR A 636 -11.73 0.07 -6.96
CA TYR A 636 -12.29 -1.21 -7.38
C TYR A 636 -13.77 -1.35 -6.98
N GLU A 637 -14.11 -1.01 -5.74
CA GLU A 637 -15.49 -1.14 -5.26
C GLU A 637 -16.46 -0.25 -6.04
N PHE A 638 -16.10 1.01 -6.33
CA PHE A 638 -16.95 1.91 -7.12
C PHE A 638 -17.21 1.34 -8.50
N GLN A 639 -16.15 0.94 -9.19
CA GLN A 639 -16.22 0.40 -10.54
C GLN A 639 -16.98 -0.95 -10.58
N TYR A 640 -16.79 -1.80 -9.57
CA TYR A 640 -17.54 -3.04 -9.38
C TYR A 640 -19.04 -2.77 -9.22
N ARG A 641 -19.44 -1.74 -8.45
CA ARG A 641 -20.86 -1.36 -8.32
C ARG A 641 -21.46 -0.85 -9.63
N LEU A 642 -20.69 -0.16 -10.47
CA LEU A 642 -21.14 0.24 -11.81
C LEU A 642 -21.42 -0.98 -12.68
N LYS A 643 -20.45 -1.90 -12.79
CA LYS A 643 -20.61 -3.13 -13.58
C LYS A 643 -21.75 -4.00 -13.08
N TRP A 644 -21.86 -4.21 -11.77
CA TRP A 644 -22.95 -5.01 -11.18
C TRP A 644 -24.35 -4.43 -11.50
N ARG A 645 -24.44 -3.12 -11.76
CA ARG A 645 -25.67 -2.45 -12.19
C ARG A 645 -25.86 -2.38 -13.71
N GLY A 646 -24.94 -2.94 -14.49
CA GLY A 646 -24.93 -2.84 -15.94
C GLY A 646 -24.62 -1.43 -16.46
N ILE A 647 -23.93 -0.61 -15.67
CA ILE A 647 -23.50 0.73 -16.09
C ILE A 647 -22.11 0.60 -16.74
N LYS A 648 -22.01 0.91 -18.03
CA LYS A 648 -20.73 0.93 -18.76
C LYS A 648 -19.92 2.15 -18.35
N TRP A 649 -18.67 1.98 -17.93
CA TRP A 649 -17.82 3.09 -17.48
C TRP A 649 -16.78 3.43 -18.54
N ASN A 650 -16.71 4.71 -18.91
CA ASN A 650 -15.83 5.24 -19.96
C ASN A 650 -14.56 5.92 -19.43
N TRP A 651 -14.17 5.67 -18.17
CA TRP A 651 -12.99 6.26 -17.52
C TRP A 651 -12.90 7.77 -17.60
N ASP A 652 -13.54 8.44 -16.64
CA ASP A 652 -13.51 9.88 -16.45
C ASP A 652 -12.63 10.25 -15.24
N LEU A 653 -11.99 11.43 -15.26
CA LEU A 653 -11.17 11.91 -14.15
C LEU A 653 -12.05 12.41 -13.00
N ASP A 654 -11.52 12.39 -11.77
CA ASP A 654 -12.17 12.96 -10.59
C ASP A 654 -11.43 14.17 -9.99
N PHE A 655 -10.42 14.67 -10.72
CA PHE A 655 -9.53 15.77 -10.33
C PHE A 655 -8.87 15.57 -8.96
N GLY A 656 -8.62 14.30 -8.60
CA GLY A 656 -8.11 13.92 -7.28
C GLY A 656 -9.00 14.35 -6.12
N ARG A 657 -10.25 14.75 -6.39
CA ARG A 657 -11.26 15.15 -5.40
C ARG A 657 -12.19 14.00 -5.02
N GLY A 658 -12.14 12.90 -5.76
CA GLY A 658 -12.99 11.73 -5.58
C GLY A 658 -14.46 12.00 -5.83
N VAL A 659 -15.31 11.04 -5.48
CA VAL A 659 -16.75 11.06 -5.75
C VAL A 659 -17.51 10.68 -4.49
N SER A 660 -18.72 11.22 -4.36
CA SER A 660 -19.72 10.73 -3.41
C SER A 660 -20.86 10.11 -4.22
N PHE A 661 -21.23 8.87 -3.91
CA PHE A 661 -22.26 8.14 -4.68
C PHE A 661 -23.21 7.37 -3.76
N THR A 662 -24.45 7.19 -4.22
CA THR A 662 -25.47 6.43 -3.53
C THR A 662 -26.59 6.03 -4.49
N TRP A 663 -27.34 5.01 -4.12
CA TRP A 663 -28.66 4.70 -4.68
C TRP A 663 -29.73 4.52 -3.60
N GLY A 664 -29.37 4.78 -2.32
CA GLY A 664 -30.27 4.89 -1.19
C GLY A 664 -30.75 6.32 -0.99
N ARG A 665 -31.89 6.51 -0.32
CA ARG A 665 -32.36 7.86 0.04
C ARG A 665 -31.53 8.39 1.19
N ASP A 666 -30.85 9.51 0.96
CA ASP A 666 -29.99 10.16 1.95
C ASP A 666 -29.75 11.64 1.63
N ASN A 667 -29.43 12.41 2.65
CA ASN A 667 -29.15 13.83 2.59
C ASN A 667 -27.72 14.11 3.07
N LEU A 668 -26.86 14.59 2.17
CA LEU A 668 -25.50 14.99 2.50
C LEU A 668 -25.41 16.50 2.70
N SER A 669 -25.07 16.92 3.92
CA SER A 669 -24.84 18.32 4.25
C SER A 669 -23.43 18.77 3.82
N LEU A 670 -23.36 19.87 3.09
CA LEU A 670 -22.13 20.45 2.56
C LEU A 670 -21.96 21.87 3.12
N PRO A 671 -20.89 22.16 3.88
CA PRO A 671 -20.58 23.53 4.29
C PRO A 671 -20.11 24.33 3.08
N VAL A 672 -20.60 25.56 2.95
CA VAL A 672 -20.27 26.47 1.84
C VAL A 672 -19.95 27.87 2.38
N PRO A 673 -19.13 28.68 1.68
CA PRO A 673 -18.91 30.07 2.04
C PRO A 673 -20.21 30.88 1.94
N ARG A 674 -20.35 31.89 2.80
CA ARG A 674 -21.43 32.88 2.72
C ARG A 674 -21.18 33.86 1.57
N GLY A 675 -22.24 34.26 0.87
CA GLY A 675 -22.20 35.27 -0.17
C GLY A 675 -22.81 34.83 -1.50
N ARG A 676 -22.65 35.69 -2.52
CA ARG A 676 -23.22 35.49 -3.86
C ARG A 676 -22.22 34.79 -4.79
N TYR A 677 -22.54 33.57 -5.20
CA TYR A 677 -21.67 32.75 -6.06
C TYR A 677 -22.48 32.16 -7.20
N ARG A 678 -21.84 32.00 -8.36
CA ARG A 678 -22.37 31.14 -9.42
C ARG A 678 -21.97 29.71 -9.11
N VAL A 679 -22.94 28.81 -9.08
CA VAL A 679 -22.76 27.44 -8.59
C VAL A 679 -22.72 26.48 -9.77
N PHE A 680 -21.62 25.74 -9.89
CA PHE A 680 -21.49 24.65 -10.85
C PHE A 680 -21.44 23.31 -10.12
N ILE A 681 -22.06 22.30 -10.70
CA ILE A 681 -22.00 20.92 -10.21
C ILE A 681 -21.49 20.01 -11.32
N ARG A 682 -20.59 19.10 -10.95
CA ARG A 682 -20.15 17.98 -11.79
C ARG A 682 -20.73 16.67 -11.27
N TYR A 683 -21.70 16.12 -11.99
CA TYR A 683 -22.46 14.95 -11.57
C TYR A 683 -22.47 13.87 -12.65
N PHE A 684 -22.72 12.64 -12.23
CA PHE A 684 -22.64 11.46 -13.07
C PHE A 684 -24.00 11.16 -13.73
N LYS A 685 -24.05 11.29 -15.05
CA LYS A 685 -25.16 10.83 -15.88
C LYS A 685 -24.97 9.36 -16.21
N ASN A 686 -26.04 8.57 -16.10
CA ASN A 686 -25.98 7.13 -16.39
C ASN A 686 -27.39 6.50 -16.59
N PRO A 687 -27.50 5.32 -17.23
CA PRO A 687 -28.78 4.65 -17.50
C PRO A 687 -29.57 4.23 -16.27
N ARG A 688 -28.87 4.03 -15.14
CA ARG A 688 -29.45 3.68 -13.84
C ARG A 688 -29.60 4.89 -12.93
N GLY A 689 -29.41 6.09 -13.48
CA GLY A 689 -29.63 7.34 -12.80
C GLY A 689 -31.10 7.52 -12.42
N GLY A 690 -31.37 8.59 -11.70
CA GLY A 690 -32.70 8.98 -11.32
C GLY A 690 -32.77 10.47 -11.10
N LYS A 691 -32.98 10.87 -9.85
CA LYS A 691 -33.25 12.26 -9.48
C LYS A 691 -32.52 12.60 -8.20
N MET A 692 -31.88 13.77 -8.17
CA MET A 692 -31.32 14.37 -6.96
C MET A 692 -31.84 15.80 -6.81
N ARG A 693 -31.87 16.31 -5.59
CA ARG A 693 -32.16 17.72 -5.31
C ARG A 693 -30.99 18.36 -4.58
N ILE A 694 -30.72 19.61 -4.91
CA ILE A 694 -29.73 20.44 -4.23
C ILE A 694 -30.51 21.54 -3.55
N HIS A 695 -30.57 21.50 -2.23
CA HIS A 695 -31.24 22.52 -1.42
C HIS A 695 -30.24 23.60 -1.07
N PHE A 696 -30.61 24.83 -1.42
CA PHE A 696 -29.99 26.05 -0.93
C PHE A 696 -30.88 26.63 0.18
N SER A 697 -30.51 27.80 0.70
CA SER A 697 -31.16 28.41 1.88
C SER A 697 -32.67 28.63 1.69
N ASN A 698 -33.10 29.05 0.50
CA ASN A 698 -34.48 29.45 0.21
C ASN A 698 -35.11 28.74 -1.00
N ASP A 699 -34.34 27.93 -1.74
CA ASP A 699 -34.79 27.25 -2.96
C ASP A 699 -34.08 25.90 -3.12
N PHE A 700 -34.50 25.13 -4.12
CA PHE A 700 -33.81 23.90 -4.49
C PHE A 700 -33.76 23.73 -6.00
N GLU A 701 -32.67 23.15 -6.49
CA GLU A 701 -32.53 22.75 -7.89
C GLU A 701 -32.73 21.24 -8.00
N THR A 702 -33.50 20.82 -8.99
CA THR A 702 -33.74 19.41 -9.28
C THR A 702 -32.91 18.96 -10.48
N LEU A 703 -32.12 17.90 -10.31
CA LEU A 703 -31.33 17.32 -11.40
C LEU A 703 -31.81 15.91 -11.74
N THR A 704 -31.95 15.64 -13.04
CA THR A 704 -32.18 14.30 -13.58
C THR A 704 -30.85 13.73 -14.06
N THR A 705 -30.46 12.59 -13.50
CA THR A 705 -29.21 11.89 -13.84
C THR A 705 -29.41 10.68 -14.72
N LYS A 706 -30.66 10.23 -14.88
CA LYS A 706 -31.01 9.17 -15.80
C LYS A 706 -30.74 9.66 -17.23
N ASP A 707 -29.80 9.03 -17.91
CA ASP A 707 -29.37 9.38 -19.26
C ASP A 707 -28.87 8.12 -19.98
N ASN A 708 -28.92 8.09 -21.30
CA ASN A 708 -28.36 6.97 -22.07
C ASN A 708 -26.83 7.02 -22.10
N VAL A 709 -26.26 8.21 -21.89
CA VAL A 709 -24.81 8.43 -21.85
C VAL A 709 -24.28 8.21 -20.43
N THR A 710 -23.08 7.64 -20.33
CA THR A 710 -22.40 7.39 -19.05
C THR A 710 -21.12 8.21 -18.90
N MET A 711 -21.17 9.31 -18.15
CA MET A 711 -20.02 10.20 -17.88
C MET A 711 -20.32 11.20 -16.75
N PHE A 712 -19.28 11.89 -16.25
CA PHE A 712 -19.50 13.11 -15.51
C PHE A 712 -19.78 14.28 -16.45
N THR A 713 -20.73 15.14 -16.05
CA THR A 713 -21.11 16.33 -16.82
C THR A 713 -21.24 17.53 -15.91
N TRP A 714 -20.95 18.70 -16.45
CA TRP A 714 -21.14 19.97 -15.78
C TRP A 714 -22.55 20.52 -15.99
N LYS A 715 -23.13 21.05 -14.91
CA LYS A 715 -24.33 21.89 -14.97
C LYS A 715 -24.09 23.17 -14.18
N ASP A 716 -24.43 24.28 -14.83
CA ASP A 716 -24.56 25.58 -14.19
C ASP A 716 -25.92 25.63 -13.49
N LEU A 717 -25.89 25.80 -12.16
CA LEU A 717 -27.09 25.97 -11.33
C LEU A 717 -27.46 27.45 -11.19
N GLY A 718 -26.70 28.35 -11.81
CA GLY A 718 -26.93 29.78 -11.82
C GLY A 718 -26.34 30.50 -10.61
N LEU A 719 -26.64 31.79 -10.53
CA LEU A 719 -26.23 32.66 -9.43
C LEU A 719 -27.11 32.36 -8.20
N ARG A 720 -26.50 32.13 -7.04
CA ARG A 720 -27.18 31.84 -5.78
C ARG A 720 -26.54 32.61 -4.62
N ASN A 721 -27.37 32.99 -3.65
CA ASN A 721 -26.92 33.51 -2.37
C ASN A 721 -26.82 32.35 -1.38
N LEU A 722 -25.62 32.12 -0.85
CA LEU A 722 -25.33 31.02 0.07
C LEU A 722 -25.22 31.55 1.51
N ASP A 723 -25.83 30.85 2.47
CA ASP A 723 -25.90 31.23 3.88
C ASP A 723 -24.97 30.42 4.81
N GLY A 724 -24.20 29.49 4.24
CA GLY A 724 -23.26 28.65 4.99
C GLY A 724 -23.46 27.15 4.78
N LYS A 725 -24.62 26.73 4.25
CA LYS A 725 -24.95 25.30 4.10
C LYS A 725 -25.69 25.02 2.80
N MET A 726 -25.37 23.88 2.19
CA MET A 726 -26.10 23.30 1.05
C MET A 726 -26.39 21.83 1.37
N VAL A 727 -27.52 21.30 0.93
CA VAL A 727 -27.88 19.89 1.16
C VAL A 727 -28.08 19.17 -0.18
N LEU A 728 -27.34 18.09 -0.37
CA LEU A 728 -27.48 17.20 -1.51
C LEU A 728 -28.37 16.01 -1.13
N GLU A 729 -29.59 15.99 -1.65
CA GLU A 729 -30.58 14.93 -1.44
C GLU A 729 -30.55 13.92 -2.60
N ASN A 730 -30.38 12.64 -2.29
CA ASN A 730 -30.68 11.57 -3.25
C ASN A 730 -32.16 11.18 -3.18
N VAL A 731 -32.95 11.50 -4.21
CA VAL A 731 -34.38 11.17 -4.25
C VAL A 731 -34.59 9.72 -4.69
N ARG A 732 -33.95 9.33 -5.80
CA ARG A 732 -34.00 7.96 -6.35
C ARG A 732 -32.90 7.72 -7.40
N GLY A 733 -32.59 6.45 -7.63
CA GLY A 733 -31.65 6.01 -8.67
C GLY A 733 -30.19 6.11 -8.24
N PHE A 734 -29.28 5.63 -9.09
CA PHE A 734 -27.84 5.70 -8.87
C PHE A 734 -27.33 7.10 -9.18
N ASN A 735 -26.95 7.84 -8.15
CA ASN A 735 -26.44 9.20 -8.25
C ASN A 735 -25.01 9.26 -7.73
N ALA A 736 -24.15 9.96 -8.47
CA ALA A 736 -22.80 10.27 -8.04
C ALA A 736 -22.47 11.73 -8.36
N VAL A 737 -21.77 12.40 -7.43
CA VAL A 737 -21.32 13.78 -7.57
C VAL A 737 -19.83 13.82 -7.28
N ASN A 738 -19.07 14.44 -8.20
CA ASN A 738 -17.62 14.59 -8.08
C ASN A 738 -17.28 15.86 -7.30
N VAL A 739 -17.72 17.02 -7.79
CA VAL A 739 -17.42 18.33 -7.19
C VAL A 739 -18.56 19.33 -7.38
N PHE A 740 -18.63 20.30 -6.48
CA PHE A 740 -19.24 21.61 -6.73
C PHE A 740 -18.14 22.66 -6.84
N VAL A 741 -18.34 23.65 -7.71
CA VAL A 741 -17.47 24.82 -7.78
C VAL A 741 -18.31 26.07 -7.60
N LEU A 742 -17.92 26.88 -6.62
CA LEU A 742 -18.54 28.16 -6.31
C LEU A 742 -17.57 29.25 -6.77
N ILE A 743 -17.96 30.03 -7.76
CA ILE A 743 -17.08 31.04 -8.36
C ILE A 743 -17.79 32.39 -8.40
N ARG A 744 -17.06 33.48 -8.10
CA ARG A 744 -17.61 34.83 -8.23
C ARG A 744 -17.67 35.21 -9.71
N GLU A 745 -18.61 36.08 -10.09
CA GLU A 745 -18.74 36.47 -11.50
C GLU A 745 -17.47 37.13 -12.07
N LYS A 746 -16.76 37.93 -11.24
CA LYS A 746 -15.48 38.53 -11.62
C LYS A 746 -14.43 37.46 -11.95
N GLU A 747 -14.24 36.49 -11.05
CA GLU A 747 -13.29 35.38 -11.21
C GLU A 747 -13.64 34.51 -12.42
N LEU A 748 -14.93 34.30 -12.68
CA LEU A 748 -15.39 33.55 -13.86
C LEU A 748 -15.05 34.29 -15.17
N LYS A 749 -15.21 35.61 -15.20
CA LYS A 749 -14.80 36.44 -16.36
C LYS A 749 -13.28 36.39 -16.56
N GLU A 750 -12.51 36.49 -15.49
CA GLU A 750 -11.05 36.38 -15.53
C GLU A 750 -10.58 35.01 -16.02
N LEU A 751 -11.21 33.92 -15.56
CA LEU A 751 -10.93 32.57 -16.05
C LEU A 751 -11.19 32.46 -17.54
N LYS A 752 -12.38 32.87 -18.02
CA LYS A 752 -12.71 32.84 -19.45
C LYS A 752 -11.70 33.63 -20.28
N LYS A 753 -11.33 34.84 -19.84
CA LYS A 753 -10.31 35.66 -20.49
C LYS A 753 -8.93 34.98 -20.53
N SER A 754 -8.54 34.28 -19.46
CA SER A 754 -7.27 33.54 -19.44
C SER A 754 -7.25 32.34 -20.38
N LEU A 755 -8.43 31.77 -20.67
CA LEU A 755 -8.61 30.66 -21.58
C LEU A 755 -8.74 31.10 -23.05
N GLU A 756 -9.09 32.36 -23.31
CA GLU A 756 -9.14 32.93 -24.67
C GLU A 756 -7.80 32.87 -25.39
N ASN A 757 -6.70 32.98 -24.64
CA ASN A 757 -5.34 32.91 -25.19
C ASN A 757 -4.82 31.47 -25.32
N LYS A 758 -5.63 30.45 -25.00
CA LYS A 758 -5.23 29.04 -25.03
C LYS A 758 -5.95 28.30 -26.14
N THR A 759 -5.25 27.32 -26.73
CA THR A 759 -5.84 26.40 -27.70
C THR A 759 -6.59 25.30 -26.95
N ILE A 760 -7.92 25.35 -26.95
CA ILE A 760 -8.77 24.33 -26.32
C ILE A 760 -9.26 23.36 -27.40
N LEU A 761 -8.96 22.08 -27.21
CA LEU A 761 -9.41 20.98 -28.06
C LEU A 761 -10.45 20.17 -27.30
N GLN A 762 -11.52 19.77 -27.99
CA GLN A 762 -12.50 18.84 -27.43
C GLN A 762 -12.53 17.56 -28.25
N VAL A 763 -12.35 16.43 -27.58
CA VAL A 763 -12.42 15.10 -28.20
C VAL A 763 -13.73 14.43 -27.76
N LEU A 764 -14.49 13.95 -28.74
CA LEU A 764 -15.75 13.26 -28.54
C LEU A 764 -15.73 11.86 -29.15
N TYR A 765 -16.40 10.91 -28.49
CA TYR A 765 -16.42 9.50 -28.86
C TYR A 765 -17.86 9.03 -29.14
N PRO A 766 -18.07 7.98 -29.94
CA PRO A 766 -19.41 7.49 -30.28
C PRO A 766 -20.27 7.16 -29.06
N GLU A 767 -19.69 6.53 -28.03
CA GLU A 767 -20.40 6.05 -26.84
C GLU A 767 -20.91 7.18 -25.95
N ILE A 768 -20.45 8.39 -26.23
CA ILE A 768 -20.84 9.59 -25.50
C ILE A 768 -21.70 10.54 -26.33
N MET A 769 -22.12 10.12 -27.53
CA MET A 769 -23.06 10.83 -28.39
C MET A 769 -24.42 10.12 -28.41
N TYR A 770 -25.48 10.86 -28.72
CA TYR A 770 -26.80 10.27 -28.92
C TYR A 770 -26.88 9.72 -30.34
N GLY A 771 -27.09 8.41 -30.49
CA GLY A 771 -27.19 7.75 -31.79
C GLY A 771 -28.62 7.36 -32.16
N LYS A 772 -29.06 7.67 -33.38
CA LYS A 772 -30.28 7.15 -34.02
C LYS A 772 -30.08 7.06 -35.53
N ASN A 773 -30.36 5.90 -36.14
CA ASN A 773 -30.29 5.68 -37.60
C ASN A 773 -28.98 6.20 -38.24
N ASN A 774 -27.81 5.74 -37.76
CA ASN A 774 -26.47 6.15 -38.21
C ASN A 774 -26.16 7.66 -38.11
N THR A 775 -27.03 8.41 -37.42
CA THR A 775 -26.83 9.82 -37.09
C THR A 775 -26.53 9.94 -35.61
N TYR A 776 -25.42 10.59 -35.30
CA TYR A 776 -24.96 10.85 -33.95
C TYR A 776 -25.02 12.34 -33.68
N TYR A 777 -25.52 12.75 -32.54
CA TYR A 777 -25.52 14.16 -32.18
C TYR A 777 -25.14 14.40 -30.73
N ARG A 778 -24.62 15.60 -30.46
CA ARG A 778 -24.31 16.06 -29.11
C ARG A 778 -24.32 17.57 -29.03
N TYR A 779 -24.80 18.07 -27.91
CA TYR A 779 -24.62 19.48 -27.55
C TYR A 779 -23.27 19.66 -26.87
N VAL A 780 -22.41 20.49 -27.46
CA VAL A 780 -21.09 20.85 -26.96
C VAL A 780 -21.08 22.30 -26.52
N ASN A 781 -20.28 22.60 -25.50
CA ASN A 781 -20.12 23.96 -25.00
C ASN A 781 -18.74 24.44 -25.45
N LEU A 782 -18.71 25.39 -26.37
CA LEU A 782 -17.47 25.93 -26.94
C LEU A 782 -17.25 27.35 -26.43
N LEU A 783 -16.01 27.68 -26.08
CA LEU A 783 -15.69 29.00 -25.55
C LEU A 783 -15.75 30.09 -26.64
N HIS A 784 -15.52 29.72 -27.91
CA HIS A 784 -15.44 30.62 -29.06
C HIS A 784 -16.19 30.06 -30.26
N ASN A 785 -16.38 30.90 -31.29
CA ASN A 785 -17.13 30.54 -32.50
C ASN A 785 -16.24 30.03 -33.66
N ASN A 786 -14.92 29.88 -33.45
CA ASN A 786 -13.95 29.60 -34.52
C ASN A 786 -13.39 28.16 -34.46
N TYR A 787 -14.28 27.17 -34.52
CA TYR A 787 -13.91 25.75 -34.51
C TYR A 787 -14.19 25.09 -35.86
N SER A 788 -13.36 24.11 -36.20
CA SER A 788 -13.56 23.14 -37.28
C SER A 788 -13.83 21.76 -36.68
N VAL A 789 -14.57 20.93 -37.42
CA VAL A 789 -14.88 19.56 -37.02
C VAL A 789 -14.06 18.61 -37.87
N LEU A 790 -13.25 17.78 -37.23
CA LEU A 790 -12.57 16.66 -37.86
C LEU A 790 -13.21 15.36 -37.36
N VAL A 791 -13.81 14.60 -38.27
CA VAL A 791 -14.34 13.26 -37.96
C VAL A 791 -13.40 12.20 -38.50
N ARG A 792 -12.92 11.31 -37.64
CA ARG A 792 -12.16 10.12 -38.05
C ARG A 792 -13.15 9.00 -38.39
N GLY A 793 -13.42 8.81 -39.67
CA GLY A 793 -14.35 7.82 -40.21
C GLY A 793 -14.99 8.29 -41.53
N LYS A 794 -15.73 7.41 -42.21
CA LYS A 794 -16.50 7.76 -43.44
C LYS A 794 -17.83 8.44 -43.08
N CYS A 795 -17.75 9.61 -42.46
CA CYS A 795 -18.91 10.35 -41.98
C CYS A 795 -18.83 11.82 -42.38
N SER A 796 -19.99 12.45 -42.60
CA SER A 796 -20.09 13.90 -42.67
C SER A 796 -20.42 14.47 -41.29
N SER A 797 -20.07 15.73 -41.06
CA SER A 797 -20.40 16.44 -39.83
C SER A 797 -20.93 17.83 -40.09
N GLU A 798 -21.81 18.27 -39.20
CA GLU A 798 -22.37 19.61 -39.17
C GLU A 798 -22.31 20.15 -37.74
N LEU A 799 -21.85 21.39 -37.58
CA LEU A 799 -21.81 22.09 -36.29
C LEU A 799 -22.70 23.32 -36.37
N ALA A 800 -23.89 23.23 -35.78
CA ALA A 800 -24.88 24.29 -35.78
C ALA A 800 -24.89 25.02 -34.43
N ASN A 801 -24.85 26.35 -34.44
CA ASN A 801 -25.01 27.13 -33.22
C ASN A 801 -26.48 27.10 -32.75
N VAL A 802 -26.72 26.85 -31.47
CA VAL A 802 -28.06 26.70 -30.88
C VAL A 802 -28.38 27.86 -29.95
N SER A 803 -27.41 28.23 -29.10
CA SER A 803 -27.50 29.37 -28.20
C SER A 803 -26.07 29.83 -27.84
N GLU A 804 -25.92 30.92 -27.11
CA GLU A 804 -24.61 31.46 -26.74
C GLU A 804 -23.68 30.36 -26.17
N ASN A 805 -22.56 30.10 -26.86
CA ASN A 805 -21.55 29.09 -26.51
C ASN A 805 -22.05 27.62 -26.52
N VAL A 806 -23.24 27.32 -27.06
CA VAL A 806 -23.80 25.96 -27.16
C VAL A 806 -24.05 25.60 -28.61
N TYR A 807 -23.37 24.55 -29.06
CA TYR A 807 -23.45 24.06 -30.43
C TYR A 807 -24.03 22.66 -30.46
N LYS A 808 -24.88 22.38 -31.45
CA LYS A 808 -25.30 21.01 -31.81
C LYS A 808 -24.32 20.50 -32.86
N LEU A 809 -23.49 19.54 -32.45
CA LEU A 809 -22.71 18.72 -33.37
C LEU A 809 -23.58 17.57 -33.84
N GLU A 810 -23.66 17.37 -35.15
CA GLU A 810 -24.30 16.23 -35.80
C GLU A 810 -23.30 15.53 -36.72
N VAL A 811 -23.24 14.20 -36.66
CA VAL A 811 -22.35 13.35 -37.44
C VAL A 811 -23.19 12.28 -38.12
N ARG A 812 -23.13 12.21 -39.44
CA ARG A 812 -23.89 11.24 -40.25
C ARG A 812 -22.94 10.27 -40.91
N CYS A 813 -23.08 8.98 -40.61
CA CYS A 813 -22.21 7.94 -41.13
C CYS A 813 -22.97 7.06 -42.13
N LYS A 814 -22.34 6.72 -43.26
CA LYS A 814 -22.94 5.79 -44.24
C LYS A 814 -22.94 4.35 -43.71
N ASP A 815 -21.84 3.93 -43.08
CA ASP A 815 -21.60 2.55 -42.64
C ASP A 815 -21.58 2.39 -41.10
N SER A 816 -22.32 3.25 -40.39
CA SER A 816 -22.65 3.15 -38.95
C SER A 816 -21.55 3.35 -37.89
N SER A 817 -20.33 3.75 -38.21
CA SER A 817 -19.34 4.10 -37.17
C SER A 817 -18.29 5.14 -37.56
N PHE A 818 -17.85 5.91 -36.56
CA PHE A 818 -16.65 6.75 -36.54
C PHE A 818 -15.87 6.45 -35.27
N ASP A 819 -14.58 6.81 -35.22
CA ASP A 819 -13.73 6.52 -34.06
C ASP A 819 -13.75 7.66 -33.04
N SER A 820 -13.57 8.90 -33.54
CA SER A 820 -13.60 10.11 -32.71
C SER A 820 -13.95 11.34 -33.55
N VAL A 821 -14.47 12.36 -32.88
CA VAL A 821 -14.67 13.71 -33.42
C VAL A 821 -13.81 14.68 -32.64
N TRP A 822 -13.06 15.48 -33.37
CA TRP A 822 -12.19 16.52 -32.83
C TRP A 822 -12.74 17.88 -33.18
N LEU A 823 -12.90 18.72 -32.17
CA LEU A 823 -13.20 20.14 -32.33
C LEU A 823 -11.90 20.91 -32.15
N LEU A 824 -11.41 21.48 -33.26
CA LEU A 824 -10.10 22.12 -33.37
C LEU A 824 -10.27 23.58 -33.80
N PRO A 825 -9.32 24.49 -33.51
CA PRO A 825 -9.29 25.80 -34.15
C PRO A 825 -9.37 25.69 -35.67
N LYS A 826 -10.05 26.64 -36.33
CA LYS A 826 -10.21 26.63 -37.78
C LYS A 826 -8.84 26.73 -38.48
N GLY A 827 -8.54 25.77 -39.37
CA GLY A 827 -7.31 25.74 -40.16
C GLY A 827 -6.14 24.96 -39.53
N GLU A 828 -6.34 24.40 -38.34
CA GLU A 828 -5.35 23.55 -37.67
C GLU A 828 -5.65 22.05 -37.85
N THR A 829 -4.62 21.21 -37.75
CA THR A 829 -4.73 19.75 -37.76
C THR A 829 -4.09 19.16 -36.49
N PRO A 830 -4.53 17.98 -35.99
CA PRO A 830 -3.90 17.35 -34.83
C PRO A 830 -2.39 17.12 -35.03
N GLU A 831 -1.97 16.75 -36.23
CA GLU A 831 -0.56 16.50 -36.57
C GLU A 831 0.29 17.77 -36.41
N ARG A 832 -0.23 18.92 -36.82
CA ARG A 832 0.44 20.21 -36.66
C ARG A 832 0.40 20.73 -35.21
N ILE A 833 -0.68 20.47 -34.48
CA ILE A 833 -0.82 20.90 -33.08
C ILE A 833 0.12 20.10 -32.15
N PHE A 834 0.33 18.81 -32.44
CA PHE A 834 1.08 17.89 -31.58
C PHE A 834 2.53 17.65 -32.01
N SER A 835 3.00 18.25 -33.12
CA SER A 835 4.40 18.14 -33.55
C SER A 835 5.34 18.56 -32.42
N ALA A 836 6.32 17.71 -32.07
CA ALA A 836 7.26 18.03 -31.02
C ALA A 836 8.26 19.11 -31.48
N PRO A 837 8.81 19.91 -30.54
CA PRO A 837 9.93 20.77 -30.87
C PRO A 837 11.14 19.92 -31.27
N HIS A 838 11.90 20.37 -32.27
CA HIS A 838 13.18 19.75 -32.59
C HIS A 838 14.15 19.96 -31.43
N ALA A 839 14.49 18.86 -30.75
CA ALA A 839 15.43 18.90 -29.64
C ALA A 839 16.40 17.72 -29.66
N GLU A 840 17.70 18.03 -29.56
CA GLU A 840 18.71 17.02 -29.31
C GLU A 840 18.89 16.85 -27.79
N ILE A 841 18.89 15.60 -27.33
CA ILE A 841 18.98 15.26 -25.91
C ILE A 841 20.11 14.28 -25.68
N SER A 842 20.94 14.59 -24.70
CA SER A 842 21.92 13.67 -24.13
C SER A 842 21.83 13.74 -22.61
N TYR A 843 22.04 12.63 -21.92
CA TYR A 843 21.94 12.58 -20.47
C TYR A 843 22.98 11.64 -19.86
N GLU A 844 23.23 11.85 -18.58
CA GLU A 844 24.13 11.06 -17.74
C GLU A 844 23.43 10.82 -16.40
N GLU A 845 23.28 9.55 -16.02
CA GLU A 845 22.88 9.16 -14.67
C GLU A 845 24.08 9.37 -13.74
N ILE A 846 23.94 10.23 -12.73
CA ILE A 846 24.96 10.40 -11.68
C ILE A 846 24.70 9.40 -10.57
N ASP A 847 23.43 9.32 -10.12
CA ASP A 847 22.93 8.32 -9.18
C ASP A 847 21.40 8.14 -9.37
N PRO A 848 20.76 7.15 -8.70
CA PRO A 848 19.32 6.88 -8.89
C PRO A 848 18.37 8.04 -8.56
N THR A 849 18.88 9.11 -7.95
CA THR A 849 18.13 10.31 -7.56
C THR A 849 18.68 11.60 -8.19
N LEU A 850 19.71 11.52 -9.04
CA LEU A 850 20.34 12.67 -9.68
C LEU A 850 20.78 12.36 -11.12
N TRP A 851 20.23 13.14 -12.03
CA TRP A 851 20.51 13.04 -13.46
C TRP A 851 20.97 14.37 -14.01
N LYS A 852 21.91 14.33 -14.95
CA LYS A 852 22.35 15.51 -15.70
C LYS A 852 21.87 15.36 -17.13
N VAL A 853 21.07 16.32 -17.58
CA VAL A 853 20.47 16.31 -18.92
C VAL A 853 20.94 17.55 -19.66
N LYS A 854 21.37 17.37 -20.91
CA LYS A 854 21.65 18.44 -21.86
C LYS A 854 20.60 18.37 -22.96
N VAL A 855 19.88 19.48 -23.15
CA VAL A 855 18.86 19.63 -24.19
C VAL A 855 19.25 20.83 -25.04
N ASN A 856 19.20 20.67 -26.36
CA ASN A 856 19.34 21.76 -27.32
C ASN A 856 17.98 21.94 -28.03
N SER A 857 17.25 23.02 -27.72
CA SER A 857 15.92 23.31 -28.26
C SER A 857 15.78 24.80 -28.57
N THR A 858 15.06 25.14 -29.63
CA THR A 858 14.73 26.52 -30.02
C THR A 858 13.37 27.02 -29.49
N GLU A 859 12.57 26.11 -28.91
CA GLU A 859 11.24 26.40 -28.37
C GLU A 859 11.09 25.84 -26.95
N ASN A 860 10.10 26.33 -26.21
CA ASN A 860 9.72 25.77 -24.92
C ASN A 860 9.30 24.31 -25.08
N PHE A 861 9.72 23.46 -24.16
CA PHE A 861 9.48 22.02 -24.25
C PHE A 861 9.10 21.43 -22.88
N LEU A 862 8.44 20.28 -22.93
CA LEU A 862 8.26 19.41 -21.78
C LEU A 862 9.34 18.33 -21.82
N LEU A 863 10.29 18.39 -20.89
CA LEU A 863 11.21 17.30 -20.66
C LEU A 863 10.48 16.20 -19.89
N THR A 864 10.28 15.04 -20.50
CA THR A 864 9.74 13.87 -19.81
C THR A 864 10.86 12.96 -19.34
N PHE A 865 10.72 12.46 -18.12
CA PHE A 865 11.64 11.51 -17.51
C PHE A 865 10.86 10.25 -17.16
N ALA A 866 11.13 9.16 -17.87
CA ALA A 866 10.38 7.91 -17.81
C ALA A 866 10.61 7.07 -16.55
N GLU A 867 10.89 7.71 -15.41
CA GLU A 867 10.82 7.10 -14.08
C GLU A 867 9.47 7.40 -13.44
N GLY A 868 9.06 6.56 -12.48
CA GLY A 868 7.84 6.69 -11.70
C GLY A 868 7.64 8.08 -11.13
N TYR A 869 6.44 8.61 -11.30
CA TYR A 869 6.10 9.95 -10.88
C TYR A 869 6.29 10.13 -9.37
N ASP A 870 7.11 11.11 -8.99
CA ASP A 870 7.23 11.57 -7.62
C ASP A 870 7.29 13.11 -7.58
N PRO A 871 6.51 13.78 -6.71
CA PRO A 871 6.48 15.24 -6.64
C PRO A 871 7.78 15.88 -6.13
N LEU A 872 8.72 15.12 -5.59
CA LEU A 872 10.02 15.62 -5.12
C LEU A 872 11.08 15.71 -6.22
N TRP A 873 10.82 15.13 -7.40
CA TRP A 873 11.69 15.35 -8.56
C TRP A 873 11.62 16.79 -9.04
N GLU A 874 12.78 17.34 -9.37
CA GLU A 874 12.94 18.74 -9.77
C GLU A 874 14.01 18.89 -10.83
N ALA A 875 13.75 19.75 -11.81
CA ALA A 875 14.76 20.16 -12.78
C ALA A 875 15.29 21.56 -12.40
N ARG A 876 16.61 21.71 -12.48
CA ARG A 876 17.33 22.97 -12.25
C ARG A 876 18.07 23.35 -13.53
N PHE A 877 17.80 24.55 -14.04
CA PHE A 877 18.40 25.06 -15.27
C PHE A 877 18.56 26.58 -15.14
N GLU A 878 19.71 27.14 -15.52
CA GLU A 878 19.94 28.60 -15.56
C GLU A 878 19.50 29.38 -14.30
N GLY A 879 19.66 28.78 -13.11
CA GLY A 879 19.22 29.37 -11.84
C GLY A 879 17.71 29.29 -11.56
N LYS A 880 16.90 28.78 -12.52
CA LYS A 880 15.48 28.46 -12.35
C LYS A 880 15.29 27.03 -11.82
N ARG A 881 14.13 26.81 -11.20
CA ARG A 881 13.70 25.51 -10.66
C ARG A 881 12.27 25.24 -11.11
N THR A 882 12.03 24.06 -11.66
CA THR A 882 10.70 23.58 -12.03
C THR A 882 10.41 22.26 -11.33
N ARG A 883 9.16 22.05 -10.91
CA ARG A 883 8.72 20.87 -10.17
C ARG A 883 8.16 19.82 -11.12
N SER A 884 8.29 18.55 -10.76
CA SER A 884 7.73 17.45 -11.55
C SER A 884 6.20 17.51 -11.67
N LEU A 885 5.72 17.32 -12.90
CA LEU A 885 4.33 17.13 -13.28
C LEU A 885 4.09 15.67 -13.70
N PRO A 886 2.94 15.08 -13.37
CA PRO A 886 2.62 13.70 -13.72
C PRO A 886 2.24 13.62 -15.19
N VAL A 887 3.19 13.19 -16.02
CA VAL A 887 2.98 12.98 -17.46
C VAL A 887 2.51 11.54 -17.66
N TYR A 888 1.49 11.37 -18.49
CA TYR A 888 0.75 10.11 -18.68
C TYR A 888 0.30 9.47 -17.37
N CYS A 889 0.24 10.22 -16.27
CA CYS A 889 -0.18 9.74 -14.95
C CYS A 889 0.78 8.77 -14.26
N THR A 890 1.96 8.57 -14.83
CA THR A 890 2.87 7.51 -14.41
C THR A 890 4.30 8.01 -14.27
N ILE A 891 4.71 8.99 -15.07
CA ILE A 891 6.10 9.43 -15.13
C ILE A 891 6.26 10.93 -14.84
N ASN A 892 7.50 11.36 -14.69
CA ASN A 892 7.85 12.75 -14.38
C ASN A 892 7.93 13.62 -15.64
N GLY A 893 7.58 14.90 -15.50
CA GLY A 893 7.74 15.89 -16.56
C GLY A 893 8.05 17.28 -16.03
N PHE A 894 8.84 18.03 -16.79
CA PHE A 894 9.34 19.35 -16.42
C PHE A 894 9.16 20.31 -17.59
N ILE A 895 8.39 21.38 -17.38
CA ILE A 895 8.27 22.48 -18.35
C ILE A 895 9.53 23.34 -18.20
N ILE A 896 10.29 23.48 -19.29
CA ILE A 896 11.58 24.21 -19.35
C ILE A 896 11.48 25.34 -20.37
#